data_AF-A0A4W4HN99-F1
#
_entry.id   AF-A0A4W4HN99-F1
#
_cell.length_a   1.000
_cell.length_b   1.000
_cell.length_c   1.000
_cell.angle_alpha   90.00
_cell.angle_beta   90.00
_cell.angle_gamma   90.00
#
_symmetry.space_group_name_H-M   'P 1'
#
loop_
_entity.id
_entity.type
_entity.pdbx_description
1 polymer ?
#
loop_
_entity_poly.entity_id
_entity_poly.type
_entity_poly.pdbx_seq_one_letter_code
_entity_poly.pdbx_strand_id
1 'polypeptide(L)'
;MSLDTAELCESLFSWLQTFHVPSCTSKHDLTNGVAIAYVLHKIDPFWFNEAWLGRIKEESADNWRLKVSNLKKILQCVMEYYHDVLGQQVAGEHVPEVSLIGELGDVTELGRMLQLVLGCAVSCEKKEEYIQQIMTLEESVQHVVMTAIQELLTKEPTETGSPDTYGDFDYQSRKYYFLSEDLEEQEGIDQRCRQLEQQLSMLMEEKSSLQAELQSLKQRLHVCESQDASTTITGKKLLLLQNQMEQLQEENYRLENSRDDLRVRGEVLEREMLELQQRNEELTSLAQDAQALRDEMDVLRHSSDRVGHLEALVQTYKRKLEDLGDLRRQVRLLEERNTVYMQRTCELEEELRRANAGRTQLDSYRRQVHELHAKHTSEAMKAEKWQFEYKNLNDKYEALLKEKERLLSERDTLRETNEELRCVQVHQQCLSQAASVGSDTEALSNLASEIMPMEFKETVLRLQHENKMLCAQEERYRQRLGETQVLLEEAQRSQNALQTQNRLNQQQIAQLSSQVEELQKALQEQDQKAENSSLLQKKLEEHLEKLHEAHSDLQRKREVIDDLEPSANMAKKIDELQAIVRKKDEDMRQMEERCKHYVEKARTVIKTLDRKQKPHAVPTEIQALQNQLSERDRKIQHLEHDFEKTRSRHEQEEKLIISAWYNMGMALQQKVTGERNSSPGQAQSFLAQQRQSTQARRSLTLRLPPR
;
A
#
# COMPACT_ATOMS: atom_id res chain seq x y z
N MET A 1 4.57 41.94 33.39
CA MET A 1 3.32 42.70 33.14
C MET A 1 2.69 42.02 31.94
N SER A 2 1.71 41.13 32.11
CA SER A 2 1.10 40.48 30.93
C SER A 2 0.38 41.55 30.14
N LEU A 3 0.71 41.71 28.86
CA LEU A 3 -0.09 42.51 27.93
C LEU A 3 -1.56 42.13 28.08
N ASP A 4 -2.46 43.12 28.04
CA ASP A 4 -3.88 42.82 27.90
C ASP A 4 -4.07 42.09 26.56
N THR A 5 -4.40 40.81 26.62
CA THR A 5 -4.42 39.92 25.45
C THR A 5 -5.45 40.36 24.40
N ALA A 6 -6.43 41.17 24.80
CA ALA A 6 -7.37 41.83 23.90
C ALA A 6 -6.72 43.01 23.14
N GLU A 7 -5.87 43.80 23.81
CA GLU A 7 -5.11 44.93 23.23
C GLU A 7 -4.06 44.45 22.23
N LEU A 8 -3.45 43.28 22.51
CA LEU A 8 -2.54 42.59 21.58
C LEU A 8 -3.23 42.28 20.25
N CYS A 9 -4.41 41.65 20.29
CA CYS A 9 -5.14 41.30 19.07
C CYS A 9 -5.60 42.54 18.27
N GLU A 10 -6.06 43.60 18.94
CA GLU A 10 -6.42 44.87 18.27
C GLU A 10 -5.22 45.50 17.53
N SER A 11 -4.09 45.61 18.23
CA SER A 11 -2.89 46.25 17.68
C SER A 11 -2.31 45.44 16.51
N LEU A 12 -2.27 44.11 16.64
CA LEU A 12 -1.82 43.22 15.57
C LEU A 12 -2.80 43.16 14.40
N PHE A 13 -4.10 43.32 14.65
CA PHE A 13 -5.10 43.45 13.58
C PHE A 13 -4.88 44.74 12.78
N SER A 14 -4.65 45.87 13.44
CA SER A 14 -4.31 47.15 12.78
C SER A 14 -3.06 47.02 11.91
N TRP A 15 -2.01 46.34 12.41
CA TRP A 15 -0.84 46.01 11.60
C TRP A 15 -1.17 45.13 10.39
N LEU A 16 -1.98 44.08 10.57
CA LEU A 16 -2.37 43.16 9.49
C LEU A 16 -3.15 43.86 8.37
N GLN A 17 -3.94 44.90 8.69
CA GLN A 17 -4.68 45.69 7.70
C GLN A 17 -3.76 46.42 6.72
N THR A 18 -2.51 46.71 7.07
CA THR A 18 -1.54 47.36 6.17
C THR A 18 -1.20 46.52 4.93
N PHE A 19 -1.45 45.20 4.96
CA PHE A 19 -1.20 44.30 3.83
C PHE A 19 -2.28 44.40 2.73
N HIS A 20 -3.41 45.09 2.96
CA HIS A 20 -4.50 45.25 1.98
C HIS A 20 -4.95 43.92 1.34
N VAL A 21 -5.22 42.93 2.18
CA VAL A 21 -5.60 41.56 1.78
C VAL A 21 -7.13 41.41 1.73
N PRO A 22 -7.69 40.58 0.82
CA PRO A 22 -9.13 40.31 0.80
C PRO A 22 -9.63 39.76 2.14
N SER A 23 -10.84 40.16 2.54
CA SER A 23 -11.50 39.67 3.77
C SER A 23 -10.74 40.01 5.08
N CYS A 24 -10.08 41.17 5.13
CA CYS A 24 -9.41 41.68 6.34
C CYS A 24 -10.14 42.93 6.90
N THR A 25 -11.47 42.89 6.99
CA THR A 25 -12.30 44.04 7.42
C THR A 25 -12.69 44.00 8.88
N SER A 26 -12.87 42.80 9.44
CA SER A 26 -13.21 42.56 10.83
C SER A 26 -12.35 41.42 11.40
N LYS A 27 -12.13 41.41 12.72
CA LYS A 27 -11.46 40.30 13.42
C LYS A 27 -12.15 38.96 13.18
N HIS A 28 -13.48 38.98 13.04
CA HIS A 28 -14.25 37.77 12.73
C HIS A 28 -13.87 37.17 11.37
N ASP A 29 -13.44 37.98 10.42
CA ASP A 29 -13.04 37.52 9.10
C ASP A 29 -11.72 36.74 9.15
N LEU A 30 -10.85 37.02 10.14
CA LEU A 30 -9.59 36.29 10.34
C LEU A 30 -9.79 34.88 10.88
N THR A 31 -10.95 34.59 11.50
CA THR A 31 -11.21 33.27 12.12
C THR A 31 -11.24 32.12 11.12
N ASN A 32 -11.43 32.39 9.82
CA ASN A 32 -11.39 31.36 8.77
C ASN A 32 -9.97 31.03 8.26
N GLY A 33 -8.96 31.81 8.68
CA GLY A 33 -7.55 31.66 8.29
C GLY A 33 -7.20 32.15 6.88
N VAL A 34 -8.16 32.52 6.04
CA VAL A 34 -7.92 32.88 4.64
C VAL A 34 -7.06 34.15 4.53
N ALA A 35 -7.45 35.23 5.21
CA ALA A 35 -6.70 36.48 5.21
C ALA A 35 -5.27 36.29 5.77
N ILE A 36 -5.11 35.48 6.82
CA ILE A 36 -3.81 35.15 7.41
C ILE A 36 -2.93 34.41 6.40
N ALA A 37 -3.49 33.45 5.66
CA ALA A 37 -2.75 32.70 4.64
C ALA A 37 -2.24 33.60 3.50
N TYR A 38 -3.06 34.55 3.03
CA TYR A 38 -2.62 35.52 2.03
C TYR A 38 -1.53 36.45 2.56
N VAL A 39 -1.58 36.86 3.83
CA VAL A 39 -0.50 37.66 4.45
C VAL A 39 0.80 36.87 4.49
N LEU A 40 0.76 35.60 4.91
CA LEU A 40 1.94 34.73 4.92
C LEU A 40 2.53 34.54 3.51
N HIS A 41 1.68 34.37 2.49
CA HIS A 41 2.13 34.35 1.09
C HIS A 41 2.83 35.64 0.65
N LYS A 42 2.39 36.81 1.15
CA LYS A 42 3.09 38.09 0.89
C LYS A 42 4.43 38.19 1.63
N ILE A 43 4.49 37.71 2.88
CA ILE A 43 5.70 37.71 3.71
C ILE A 43 6.82 36.95 3.01
N ASP A 44 6.55 35.70 2.62
CA ASP A 44 7.52 34.86 1.94
C ASP A 44 6.84 34.00 0.86
N PRO A 45 6.80 34.47 -0.40
CA PRO A 45 6.19 33.73 -1.50
C PRO A 45 6.90 32.42 -1.85
N PHE A 46 8.17 32.25 -1.46
CA PHE A 46 8.93 31.03 -1.75
C PHE A 46 8.51 29.89 -0.82
N TRP A 47 8.37 30.17 0.48
CA TRP A 47 7.91 29.19 1.45
C TRP A 47 6.39 28.99 1.40
N PHE A 48 5.64 30.09 1.56
CA PHE A 48 4.18 30.09 1.54
C PHE A 48 3.67 30.20 0.10
N ASN A 49 4.07 29.30 -0.79
CA ASN A 49 3.80 29.38 -2.22
C ASN A 49 2.31 29.20 -2.60
N GLU A 50 1.98 29.47 -3.88
CA GLU A 50 0.60 29.34 -4.40
C GLU A 50 0.01 27.93 -4.21
N ALA A 51 0.84 26.88 -4.26
CA ALA A 51 0.39 25.51 -4.07
C ALA A 51 -0.01 25.22 -2.61
N TRP A 52 0.63 25.85 -1.64
CA TRP A 52 0.21 25.83 -0.23
C TRP A 52 -1.05 26.66 -0.02
N LEU A 53 -1.09 27.87 -0.57
CA LEU A 53 -2.24 28.78 -0.47
C LEU A 53 -3.51 28.13 -1.02
N GLY A 54 -3.41 27.41 -2.15
CA GLY A 54 -4.53 26.66 -2.74
C GLY A 54 -5.08 25.50 -1.87
N ARG A 55 -4.38 25.10 -0.79
CA ARG A 55 -4.89 24.11 0.18
C ARG A 55 -5.83 24.74 1.22
N ILE A 56 -5.83 26.07 1.34
CA ILE A 56 -6.72 26.83 2.22
C ILE A 56 -8.02 27.06 1.47
N LYS A 57 -9.14 26.59 2.03
CA LYS A 57 -10.44 26.64 1.36
C LYS A 57 -11.22 27.90 1.76
N GLU A 58 -11.71 28.63 0.76
CA GLU A 58 -12.68 29.72 0.92
C GLU A 58 -14.10 29.15 0.81
N GLU A 59 -14.77 28.87 1.94
CA GLU A 59 -16.21 28.52 1.98
C GLU A 59 -16.93 29.28 3.11
N SER A 60 -18.27 29.27 3.08
CA SER A 60 -19.20 30.04 3.93
C SER A 60 -18.84 30.11 5.42
N ALA A 61 -18.99 31.30 5.99
CA ALA A 61 -18.52 31.73 7.32
C ALA A 61 -18.96 30.89 8.55
N ASP A 62 -19.90 29.95 8.39
CA ASP A 62 -20.51 29.21 9.50
C ASP A 62 -19.91 27.80 9.74
N ASN A 63 -19.02 27.33 8.85
CA ASN A 63 -18.41 26.00 9.01
C ASN A 63 -17.16 26.05 9.90
N TRP A 64 -17.36 26.08 11.23
CA TRP A 64 -16.26 26.14 12.22
C TRP A 64 -15.24 25.00 12.04
N ARG A 65 -15.65 23.81 11.60
CA ARG A 65 -14.73 22.68 11.37
C ARG A 65 -13.75 22.98 10.25
N LEU A 66 -14.21 23.67 9.21
CA LEU A 66 -13.35 24.10 8.12
C LEU A 66 -12.40 25.21 8.57
N LYS A 67 -12.89 26.17 9.37
CA LYS A 67 -12.05 27.21 9.99
C LYS A 67 -10.89 26.60 10.78
N VAL A 68 -11.19 25.65 11.68
CA VAL A 68 -10.18 24.93 12.46
C VAL A 68 -9.23 24.15 11.54
N SER A 69 -9.73 23.52 10.46
CA SER A 69 -8.88 22.82 9.50
C SER A 69 -7.91 23.75 8.77
N ASN A 70 -8.37 24.93 8.33
CA ASN A 70 -7.51 25.94 7.71
C ASN A 70 -6.47 26.45 8.70
N LEU A 71 -6.88 26.86 9.90
CA LEU A 71 -5.98 27.36 10.94
C LEU A 71 -4.93 26.32 11.36
N LYS A 72 -5.28 25.02 11.42
CA LYS A 72 -4.30 23.93 11.65
C LYS A 72 -3.22 23.87 10.58
N LYS A 73 -3.59 23.99 9.31
CA LYS A 73 -2.63 24.00 8.20
C LYS A 73 -1.72 25.22 8.26
N ILE A 74 -2.27 26.37 8.63
CA ILE A 74 -1.51 27.61 8.76
C ILE A 74 -0.53 27.51 9.92
N LEU A 75 -1.00 27.12 11.11
CA LEU A 75 -0.15 26.95 12.28
C LEU A 75 0.97 25.93 12.00
N GLN A 76 0.65 24.80 11.38
CA GLN A 76 1.65 23.80 11.02
C GLN A 76 2.76 24.41 10.13
N CYS A 77 2.40 25.08 9.03
CA CYS A 77 3.41 25.63 8.12
C CYS A 77 4.17 26.83 8.71
N VAL A 78 3.55 27.59 9.61
CA VAL A 78 4.25 28.65 10.37
C VAL A 78 5.27 28.03 11.33
N MET A 79 4.90 26.97 12.06
CA MET A 79 5.83 26.27 12.96
C MET A 79 6.99 25.61 12.19
N GLU A 80 6.71 25.02 11.03
CA GLU A 80 7.74 24.51 10.10
C GLU A 80 8.65 25.66 9.62
N TYR A 81 8.11 26.83 9.29
CA TYR A 81 8.92 28.00 8.92
C TYR A 81 9.84 28.47 10.06
N TYR A 82 9.34 28.54 11.29
CA TYR A 82 10.16 28.89 12.46
C TYR A 82 11.31 27.92 12.66
N HIS A 83 11.06 26.61 12.51
CA HIS A 83 12.07 25.59 12.69
C HIS A 83 13.08 25.52 11.54
N ASP A 84 12.59 25.41 10.30
CA ASP A 84 13.40 25.07 9.12
C ASP A 84 14.06 26.30 8.49
N VAL A 85 13.39 27.46 8.51
CA VAL A 85 13.88 28.69 7.87
C VAL A 85 14.50 29.64 8.88
N LEU A 86 13.79 29.92 9.99
CA LEU A 86 14.27 30.88 11.00
C LEU A 86 15.24 30.27 12.01
N GLY A 87 15.27 28.94 12.14
CA GLY A 87 16.11 28.24 13.13
C GLY A 87 15.76 28.56 14.58
N GLN A 88 14.51 28.95 14.86
CA GLN A 88 14.03 29.38 16.17
C GLN A 88 12.95 28.41 16.68
N GLN A 89 12.96 28.12 17.99
CA GLN A 89 11.88 27.38 18.64
C GLN A 89 10.89 28.34 19.26
N VAL A 90 9.62 28.20 18.87
CA VAL A 90 8.50 28.92 19.49
C VAL A 90 8.17 28.25 20.83
N ALA A 91 8.21 29.00 21.93
CA ALA A 91 7.84 28.48 23.24
C ALA A 91 6.35 28.08 23.26
N GLY A 92 6.02 27.02 24.01
CA GLY A 92 4.66 26.44 24.03
C GLY A 92 3.56 27.43 24.43
N GLU A 93 3.87 28.45 25.22
CA GLU A 93 2.93 29.51 25.62
C GLU A 93 2.49 30.42 24.45
N HIS A 94 3.33 30.53 23.41
CA HIS A 94 3.05 31.33 22.22
C HIS A 94 2.34 30.53 21.12
N VAL A 95 2.11 29.22 21.32
CA VAL A 95 1.43 28.36 20.34
C VAL A 95 -0.09 28.46 20.53
N PRO A 96 -0.85 29.00 19.56
CA PRO A 96 -2.28 29.24 19.72
C PRO A 96 -3.12 27.96 19.65
N GLU A 97 -4.18 27.90 20.46
CA GLU A 97 -5.20 26.86 20.35
C GLU A 97 -6.21 27.16 19.24
N VAL A 98 -5.89 26.70 18.03
CA VAL A 98 -6.70 26.93 16.81
C VAL A 98 -8.15 26.45 16.88
N SER A 99 -8.48 25.50 17.77
CA SER A 99 -9.86 25.07 18.01
C SER A 99 -10.71 26.18 18.63
N LEU A 100 -10.15 26.92 19.61
CA LEU A 100 -10.84 28.04 20.28
C LEU A 100 -11.09 29.21 19.32
N ILE A 101 -10.15 29.47 18.40
CA ILE A 101 -10.31 30.49 17.35
C ILE A 101 -11.45 30.11 16.39
N GLY A 102 -11.47 28.86 15.91
CA GLY A 102 -12.45 28.43 14.92
C GLY A 102 -13.86 28.20 15.47
N GLU A 103 -13.98 27.70 16.71
CA GLU A 103 -15.24 27.38 17.37
C GLU A 103 -15.87 28.57 18.10
N LEU A 104 -15.06 29.33 18.85
CA LEU A 104 -15.55 30.38 19.76
C LEU A 104 -15.18 31.79 19.29
N GLY A 105 -14.31 31.91 18.27
CA GLY A 105 -13.80 33.21 17.84
C GLY A 105 -12.95 33.89 18.91
N ASP A 106 -12.21 33.10 19.70
CA ASP A 106 -11.42 33.62 20.82
C ASP A 106 -10.37 34.63 20.35
N VAL A 107 -10.49 35.86 20.85
CA VAL A 107 -9.66 37.01 20.47
C VAL A 107 -8.23 36.86 21.01
N THR A 108 -8.06 36.16 22.13
CA THR A 108 -6.75 35.97 22.77
C THR A 108 -5.89 34.99 21.98
N GLU A 109 -6.46 33.85 21.60
CA GLU A 109 -5.80 32.85 20.76
C GLU A 109 -5.57 33.38 19.33
N LEU A 110 -6.50 34.18 18.81
CA LEU A 110 -6.30 34.89 17.55
C LEU A 110 -5.13 35.89 17.65
N GLY A 111 -5.00 36.61 18.76
CA GLY A 111 -3.85 37.48 19.03
C GLY A 111 -2.52 36.72 18.98
N ARG A 112 -2.43 35.55 19.64
CA ARG A 112 -1.23 34.68 19.57
C ARG A 112 -0.94 34.20 18.16
N MET A 113 -1.96 33.83 17.40
CA MET A 113 -1.80 33.44 15.99
C MET A 113 -1.21 34.58 15.15
N LEU A 114 -1.72 35.81 15.34
CA LEU A 114 -1.18 36.99 14.66
C LEU A 114 0.24 37.34 15.13
N GLN A 115 0.57 37.11 16.40
CA GLN A 115 1.92 37.32 16.95
C GLN A 115 2.94 36.41 16.26
N LEU A 116 2.60 35.14 16.00
CA LEU A 116 3.46 34.24 15.23
C LEU A 116 3.67 34.73 13.79
N VAL A 117 2.62 35.24 13.14
CA VAL A 117 2.69 35.78 11.77
C VAL A 117 3.55 37.05 11.73
N LEU A 118 3.42 37.93 12.73
CA LEU A 118 4.28 39.09 12.90
C LEU A 118 5.74 38.68 13.06
N GLY A 119 6.02 37.67 13.89
CA GLY A 119 7.37 37.15 14.07
C GLY A 119 7.97 36.58 12.76
N CYS A 120 7.16 35.97 11.89
CA CYS A 120 7.59 35.61 10.54
C CYS A 120 7.96 36.85 9.71
N ALA A 121 7.14 37.90 9.74
CA ALA A 121 7.36 39.12 8.97
C ALA A 121 8.65 39.86 9.38
N VAL A 122 8.95 39.95 10.69
CA VAL A 122 10.15 40.64 11.19
C VAL A 122 11.43 39.79 11.16
N SER A 123 11.30 38.50 10.88
CA SER A 123 12.43 37.56 10.80
C SER A 123 12.73 37.06 9.38
N CYS A 124 11.89 37.38 8.39
CA CYS A 124 12.10 37.00 7.00
C CYS A 124 13.20 37.83 6.30
N GLU A 125 13.55 37.46 5.06
CA GLU A 125 14.57 38.18 4.26
C GLU A 125 14.21 39.63 3.97
N LYS A 126 12.90 39.96 3.92
CA LYS A 126 12.38 41.32 3.67
C LYS A 126 11.94 42.05 4.94
N LYS A 127 12.48 41.66 6.10
CA LYS A 127 12.11 42.23 7.40
C LYS A 127 12.19 43.76 7.45
N GLU A 128 13.11 44.38 6.72
CA GLU A 128 13.26 45.85 6.70
C GLU A 128 12.00 46.54 6.15
N GLU A 129 11.33 45.97 5.14
CA GLU A 129 10.09 46.52 4.58
C GLU A 129 8.95 46.46 5.60
N TYR A 130 8.81 45.35 6.30
CA TYR A 130 7.77 45.15 7.31
C TYR A 130 8.01 45.96 8.58
N ILE A 131 9.27 46.12 9.01
CA ILE A 131 9.64 46.99 10.13
C ILE A 131 9.36 48.46 9.78
N GLN A 132 9.65 48.90 8.55
CA GLN A 132 9.28 50.24 8.09
C GLN A 132 7.77 50.46 8.08
N GLN A 133 6.97 49.47 7.67
CA GLN A 133 5.51 49.54 7.76
C GLN A 133 5.02 49.68 9.20
N ILE A 134 5.60 48.93 10.14
CA ILE A 134 5.28 49.06 11.59
C ILE A 134 5.54 50.50 12.07
N MET A 135 6.64 51.13 11.63
CA MET A 135 6.98 52.51 11.98
C MET A 135 6.02 53.58 11.42
N THR A 136 5.10 53.22 10.53
CA THR A 136 4.04 54.13 10.04
C THR A 136 2.75 54.06 10.85
N LEU A 137 2.63 53.08 11.77
CA LEU A 137 1.45 52.91 12.63
C LEU A 137 1.43 53.94 13.77
N GLU A 138 0.31 54.03 14.49
CA GLU A 138 0.19 54.88 15.67
C GLU A 138 1.17 54.44 16.79
N GLU A 139 1.73 55.39 17.56
CA GLU A 139 2.73 55.09 18.60
C GLU A 139 2.24 54.05 19.64
N SER A 140 0.94 54.08 19.97
CA SER A 140 0.30 53.09 20.85
C SER A 140 0.40 51.67 20.26
N VAL A 141 0.10 51.52 18.96
CA VAL A 141 0.18 50.25 18.23
C VAL A 141 1.63 49.80 18.07
N GLN A 142 2.54 50.73 17.76
CA GLN A 142 3.98 50.44 17.66
C GLN A 142 4.53 49.86 18.95
N HIS A 143 4.12 50.41 20.10
CA HIS A 143 4.56 49.92 21.41
C HIS A 143 4.12 48.46 21.63
N VAL A 144 2.84 48.16 21.39
CA VAL A 144 2.31 46.78 21.54
C VAL A 144 2.97 45.80 20.57
N VAL A 145 3.17 46.20 19.31
CA VAL A 145 3.87 45.39 18.30
C VAL A 145 5.32 45.13 18.72
N MET A 146 6.02 46.14 19.24
CA MET A 146 7.38 46.00 19.74
C MET A 146 7.44 45.05 20.93
N THR A 147 6.51 45.15 21.89
CA THR A 147 6.44 44.20 23.02
C THR A 147 6.15 42.78 22.53
N ALA A 148 5.25 42.60 21.57
CA ALA A 148 4.92 41.29 21.00
C ALA A 148 6.12 40.64 20.28
N ILE A 149 6.95 41.43 19.58
CA ILE A 149 8.21 40.97 18.97
C ILE A 149 9.22 40.61 20.06
N GLN A 150 9.34 41.45 21.10
CA GLN A 150 10.24 41.19 22.21
C GLN A 150 9.86 39.89 22.91
N GLU A 151 8.60 39.68 23.29
CA GLU A 151 8.13 38.43 23.92
C GLU A 151 8.44 37.18 23.07
N LEU A 152 8.29 37.29 21.74
CA LEU A 152 8.52 36.18 20.82
C LEU A 152 10.01 35.90 20.55
N LEU A 153 10.87 36.93 20.63
CA LEU A 153 12.32 36.83 20.36
C LEU A 153 13.19 36.83 21.63
N THR A 154 12.63 37.13 22.79
CA THR A 154 13.32 36.97 24.06
C THR A 154 13.53 35.49 24.31
N LYS A 155 14.79 35.06 24.23
CA LYS A 155 15.23 33.77 24.75
C LYS A 155 15.08 33.79 26.27
N GLU A 156 13.86 33.56 26.77
CA GLU A 156 13.69 33.24 28.17
C GLU A 156 14.45 31.93 28.46
N PRO A 157 15.28 31.89 29.52
CA PRO A 157 15.90 30.66 29.96
C PRO A 157 14.79 29.76 30.47
N THR A 158 14.51 28.68 29.75
CA THR A 158 13.56 27.67 30.19
C THR A 158 14.14 26.93 31.40
N GLU A 159 13.96 27.50 32.59
CA GLU A 159 13.92 26.75 33.85
C GLU A 159 12.63 25.93 33.87
N THR A 160 12.60 24.82 33.13
CA THR A 160 11.60 23.77 33.34
C THR A 160 12.31 22.52 33.81
N GLY A 161 12.13 22.23 35.10
CA GLY A 161 12.73 21.10 35.78
C GLY A 161 12.35 19.75 35.18
N SER A 162 13.36 19.03 34.74
CA SER A 162 13.43 17.58 34.91
C SER A 162 14.84 17.24 35.41
N PRO A 163 15.00 16.69 36.62
CA PRO A 163 16.30 16.29 37.12
C PRO A 163 16.66 14.97 36.47
N ASP A 164 17.38 15.04 35.35
CA ASP A 164 18.31 14.03 34.85
C ASP A 164 18.72 14.45 33.44
N THR A 165 19.91 15.04 33.28
CA THR A 165 21.01 14.54 32.44
C THR A 165 22.07 15.64 32.36
N TYR A 166 23.31 15.22 32.62
CA TYR A 166 24.55 15.99 32.63
C TYR A 166 24.79 16.78 31.32
N GLY A 167 25.13 18.07 31.45
CA GLY A 167 26.01 18.77 30.49
C GLY A 167 25.44 20.02 29.81
N ASP A 168 25.76 21.20 30.33
CA ASP A 168 26.31 22.31 29.53
C ASP A 168 26.99 23.35 30.45
N PHE A 169 28.32 23.29 30.54
CA PHE A 169 29.15 24.21 31.33
C PHE A 169 29.71 25.36 30.46
N ASP A 170 29.41 25.39 29.14
CA ASP A 170 30.03 26.30 28.19
C ASP A 170 29.28 27.65 28.08
N TYR A 171 27.97 27.66 28.33
CA TYR A 171 27.15 28.87 28.20
C TYR A 171 27.31 29.88 29.35
N GLN A 172 27.55 29.41 30.58
CA GLN A 172 27.80 30.27 31.74
C GLN A 172 29.21 30.91 31.70
N SER A 173 30.19 30.21 31.14
CA SER A 173 31.56 30.68 31.00
C SER A 173 31.68 31.85 30.02
N ARG A 174 30.91 31.83 28.91
CA ARG A 174 30.89 32.91 27.92
C ARG A 174 30.23 34.20 28.43
N LYS A 175 29.22 34.10 29.30
CA LYS A 175 28.55 35.25 29.91
C LYS A 175 29.43 35.97 30.94
N TYR A 176 30.26 35.23 31.67
CA TYR A 176 31.21 35.83 32.61
C TYR A 176 32.36 36.53 31.88
N TYR A 177 32.80 35.98 30.74
CA TYR A 177 33.88 36.57 29.94
C TYR A 177 33.52 37.96 29.39
N PHE A 178 32.32 38.11 28.81
CA PHE A 178 31.86 39.38 28.22
C PHE A 178 31.66 40.50 29.26
N LEU A 179 31.20 40.17 30.47
CA LEU A 179 31.05 41.15 31.57
C LEU A 179 32.37 41.48 32.28
N SER A 180 33.38 40.62 32.16
CA SER A 180 34.70 40.86 32.75
C SER A 180 35.54 41.78 31.85
N GLU A 181 35.40 41.65 30.53
CA GLU A 181 36.08 42.49 29.53
C GLU A 181 35.64 43.97 29.64
N ASP A 182 34.33 44.23 29.78
CA ASP A 182 33.79 45.58 29.97
C ASP A 182 34.23 46.24 31.31
N LEU A 183 34.41 45.46 32.38
CA LEU A 183 34.89 45.97 33.68
C LEU A 183 36.40 46.26 33.66
N GLU A 184 37.19 45.42 32.98
CA GLU A 184 38.64 45.59 32.84
C GLU A 184 39.01 46.81 31.99
N GLU A 185 38.25 47.09 30.92
CA GLU A 185 38.46 48.31 30.11
C GLU A 185 38.19 49.59 30.92
N GLN A 186 37.14 49.58 31.74
CA GLN A 186 36.76 50.74 32.56
C GLN A 186 37.76 50.99 33.71
N GLU A 187 38.26 49.93 34.35
CA GLU A 187 39.33 50.05 35.36
C GLU A 187 40.66 50.52 34.75
N GLY A 188 40.98 50.10 33.53
CA GLY A 188 42.19 50.51 32.82
C GLY A 188 42.24 52.01 32.50
N ILE A 189 41.10 52.62 32.15
CA ILE A 189 40.99 54.07 31.88
C ILE A 189 41.18 54.87 33.17
N ASP A 190 40.57 54.45 34.28
CA ASP A 190 40.69 55.10 35.58
C ASP A 190 42.11 55.04 36.16
N GLN A 191 42.83 53.94 35.90
CA GLN A 191 44.21 53.77 36.33
C GLN A 191 45.15 54.69 35.53
N ARG A 192 44.89 54.87 34.23
CA ARG A 192 45.64 55.77 33.35
C ARG A 192 45.45 57.24 33.74
N CYS A 193 44.23 57.62 34.12
CA CYS A 193 43.94 58.97 34.61
C CYS A 193 44.72 59.26 35.91
N ARG A 194 44.71 58.33 36.87
CA ARG A 194 45.47 58.47 38.13
C ARG A 194 47.00 58.55 37.91
N GLN A 195 47.53 57.80 36.95
CA GLN A 195 48.95 57.85 36.60
C GLN A 195 49.34 59.21 35.99
N LEU A 196 48.51 59.78 35.11
CA LEU A 196 48.76 61.09 34.51
C LEU A 196 48.72 62.21 35.56
N GLU A 197 47.80 62.14 36.53
CA GLU A 197 47.74 63.09 37.64
C GLU A 197 49.00 63.05 38.52
N GLN A 198 49.52 61.85 38.82
CA GLN A 198 50.76 61.69 39.57
C GLN A 198 51.98 62.23 38.79
N GLN A 199 52.05 61.98 37.49
CA GLN A 199 53.13 62.49 36.63
C GLN A 199 53.12 64.02 36.59
N LEU A 200 51.96 64.65 36.49
CA LEU A 200 51.84 66.11 36.53
C LEU A 200 52.30 66.67 37.88
N SER A 201 51.98 66.01 38.99
CA SER A 201 52.45 66.41 40.33
C SER A 201 53.98 66.36 40.44
N MET A 202 54.61 65.25 40.01
CA MET A 202 56.07 65.11 40.05
C MET A 202 56.77 66.15 39.19
N LEU A 203 56.26 66.40 37.97
CA LEU A 203 56.82 67.41 37.07
C LEU A 203 56.69 68.83 37.62
N MET A 204 55.63 69.15 38.36
CA MET A 204 55.52 70.45 39.04
C MET A 204 56.57 70.59 40.16
N GLU A 205 56.80 69.51 40.91
CA GLU A 205 57.77 69.49 42.01
C GLU A 205 59.21 69.63 41.49
N GLU A 206 59.56 68.90 40.43
CA GLU A 206 60.84 69.03 39.72
C GLU A 206 61.05 70.42 39.11
N LYS A 207 60.02 71.03 38.53
CA LYS A 207 60.11 72.41 38.03
C LYS A 207 60.43 73.38 39.16
N SER A 208 59.86 73.17 40.35
CA SER A 208 60.11 74.02 41.51
C SER A 208 61.53 73.84 42.07
N SER A 209 62.05 72.61 42.10
CA SER A 209 63.42 72.32 42.57
C SER A 209 64.47 72.87 41.61
N LEU A 210 64.29 72.68 40.30
CA LEU A 210 65.17 73.23 39.28
C LEU A 210 65.20 74.76 39.31
N GLN A 211 64.06 75.41 39.59
CA GLN A 211 64.03 76.87 39.77
C GLN A 211 64.86 77.32 40.99
N ALA A 212 64.85 76.55 42.09
CA ALA A 212 65.66 76.86 43.28
C ALA A 212 67.16 76.66 43.03
N GLU A 213 67.54 75.59 42.33
CA GLU A 213 68.94 75.34 41.98
C GLU A 213 69.52 76.41 41.05
N LEU A 214 68.74 76.86 40.06
CA LEU A 214 69.15 77.89 39.12
C LEU A 214 69.41 79.24 39.83
N GLN A 215 68.68 79.52 40.91
CA GLN A 215 68.94 80.69 41.77
C GLN A 215 70.24 80.52 42.58
N SER A 216 70.50 79.34 43.12
CA SER A 216 71.73 79.02 43.87
C SER A 216 72.99 79.09 42.98
N LEU A 217 72.93 78.52 41.78
CA LEU A 217 74.06 78.55 40.83
C LEU A 217 74.39 79.97 40.36
N LYS A 218 73.38 80.82 40.15
CA LYS A 218 73.59 82.25 39.84
C LYS A 218 74.32 82.99 40.96
N GLN A 219 74.07 82.63 42.22
CA GLN A 219 74.77 83.22 43.38
C GLN A 219 76.23 82.76 43.45
N ARG A 220 76.50 81.48 43.16
CA ARG A 220 77.86 80.91 43.21
C ARG A 220 78.76 81.42 42.09
N LEU A 221 78.22 81.62 40.89
CA LEU A 221 78.99 82.16 39.75
C LEU A 221 79.52 83.56 40.06
N HIS A 222 78.74 84.37 40.79
CA HIS A 222 79.12 85.73 41.17
C HIS A 222 80.29 85.80 42.17
N VAL A 223 80.64 84.67 42.83
CA VAL A 223 81.70 84.57 43.84
C VAL A 223 83.02 84.08 43.25
N CYS A 224 83.00 83.42 42.08
CA CYS A 224 84.16 82.70 41.55
C CYS A 224 85.06 83.53 40.61
N GLU A 225 84.66 84.74 40.22
CA GLU A 225 85.41 85.57 39.25
C GLU A 225 86.65 86.28 39.83
N SER A 226 87.01 86.08 41.10
CA SER A 226 88.09 86.83 41.75
C SER A 226 89.19 85.95 42.35
N GLN A 227 90.08 85.38 41.54
CA GLN A 227 91.52 85.27 41.86
C GLN A 227 92.32 84.54 40.77
N ASP A 228 93.31 85.26 40.23
CA ASP A 228 94.23 84.80 39.18
C ASP A 228 95.68 84.62 39.68
N ALA A 229 96.35 83.67 39.00
CA ALA A 229 97.75 83.64 38.59
C ALA A 229 98.91 83.34 39.59
N SER A 230 99.40 82.10 39.60
CA SER A 230 100.81 81.74 39.91
C SER A 230 101.15 80.26 39.57
N THR A 231 101.40 79.87 38.30
CA THR A 231 101.75 78.45 37.98
C THR A 231 102.34 78.18 36.57
N THR A 232 103.54 78.68 36.20
CA THR A 232 104.11 78.38 34.85
C THR A 232 104.97 77.09 34.76
N ILE A 233 105.73 76.73 35.80
CA ILE A 233 106.51 75.45 35.83
C ILE A 233 105.63 74.28 36.28
N THR A 234 104.77 74.52 37.27
CA THR A 234 103.61 73.67 37.58
C THR A 234 102.80 73.46 36.30
N GLY A 235 102.61 74.50 35.49
CA GLY A 235 101.89 74.47 34.22
C GLY A 235 102.33 73.38 33.24
N LYS A 236 103.63 73.10 33.03
CA LYS A 236 104.07 72.05 32.09
C LYS A 236 103.83 70.62 32.58
N LYS A 237 104.08 70.35 33.87
CA LYS A 237 103.78 69.04 34.48
C LYS A 237 102.28 68.82 34.59
N LEU A 238 101.54 69.90 34.85
CA LEU A 238 100.09 69.95 34.85
C LEU A 238 99.55 69.73 33.43
N LEU A 239 100.17 70.29 32.38
CA LEU A 239 99.82 70.03 30.97
C LEU A 239 100.02 68.57 30.55
N LEU A 240 101.12 67.93 30.97
CA LEU A 240 101.37 66.51 30.67
C LEU A 240 100.35 65.60 31.38
N LEU A 241 100.09 65.87 32.66
CA LEU A 241 99.05 65.18 33.42
C LEU A 241 97.67 65.42 32.82
N GLN A 242 97.39 66.63 32.33
CA GLN A 242 96.15 67.01 31.67
C GLN A 242 95.98 66.25 30.34
N ASN A 243 97.03 66.12 29.54
CA ASN A 243 97.01 65.35 28.30
C ASN A 243 96.84 63.83 28.57
N GLN A 244 97.47 63.29 29.62
CA GLN A 244 97.20 61.92 30.09
C GLN A 244 95.76 61.74 30.58
N MET A 245 95.21 62.75 31.27
CA MET A 245 93.83 62.73 31.73
C MET A 245 92.86 62.76 30.55
N GLU A 246 93.14 63.58 29.52
CA GLU A 246 92.37 63.65 28.28
C GLU A 246 92.41 62.31 27.52
N GLN A 247 93.58 61.67 27.39
CA GLN A 247 93.70 60.34 26.77
C GLN A 247 92.91 59.26 27.52
N LEU A 248 93.02 59.22 28.86
CA LEU A 248 92.25 58.29 29.68
C LEU A 248 90.75 58.57 29.65
N GLN A 249 90.35 59.85 29.51
CA GLN A 249 88.96 60.23 29.32
C GLN A 249 88.43 59.77 27.95
N GLU A 250 89.21 59.94 26.89
CA GLU A 250 88.84 59.52 25.54
C GLU A 250 88.77 57.99 25.43
N GLU A 251 89.71 57.26 26.05
CA GLU A 251 89.64 55.80 26.16
C GLU A 251 88.43 55.33 27.00
N ASN A 252 88.14 55.99 28.12
CA ASN A 252 86.93 55.69 28.90
C ASN A 252 85.66 55.91 28.07
N TYR A 253 85.54 57.04 27.37
CA TYR A 253 84.38 57.31 26.52
C TYR A 253 84.22 56.26 25.41
N ARG A 254 85.34 55.83 24.80
CA ARG A 254 85.33 54.76 23.80
C ARG A 254 84.89 53.42 24.40
N LEU A 255 85.38 53.07 25.59
CA LEU A 255 84.99 51.85 26.29
C LEU A 255 83.52 51.89 26.74
N GLU A 256 83.04 53.05 27.21
CA GLU A 256 81.64 53.27 27.57
C GLU A 256 80.72 53.12 26.37
N ASN A 257 81.05 53.73 25.22
CA ASN A 257 80.28 53.53 23.99
C ASN A 257 80.28 52.07 23.55
N SER A 258 81.43 51.39 23.59
CA SER A 258 81.50 49.96 23.25
C SER A 258 80.70 49.09 24.22
N ARG A 259 80.67 49.44 25.51
CA ARG A 259 79.87 48.75 26.53
C ARG A 259 78.38 48.95 26.25
N ASP A 260 77.98 50.18 25.94
CA ASP A 260 76.59 50.53 25.68
C ASP A 260 76.08 49.88 24.38
N ASP A 261 76.90 49.84 23.32
CA ASP A 261 76.60 49.09 22.10
C ASP A 261 76.39 47.58 22.37
N LEU A 262 77.24 46.98 23.20
CA LEU A 262 77.08 45.57 23.60
C LEU A 262 75.84 45.37 24.46
N ARG A 263 75.50 46.31 25.35
CA ARG A 263 74.28 46.27 26.15
C ARG A 263 73.04 46.29 25.27
N VAL A 264 72.97 47.23 24.31
CA VAL A 264 71.86 47.33 23.36
C VAL A 264 71.74 46.06 22.51
N ARG A 265 72.86 45.49 22.04
CA ARG A 265 72.83 44.20 21.33
C ARG A 265 72.32 43.06 22.20
N GLY A 266 72.70 43.03 23.48
CA GLY A 266 72.15 42.08 24.46
C GLY A 266 70.63 42.21 24.58
N GLU A 267 70.14 43.43 24.80
CA GLU A 267 68.70 43.73 24.90
C GLU A 267 67.91 43.36 23.62
N VAL A 268 68.51 43.51 22.44
CA VAL A 268 67.89 43.10 21.16
C VAL A 268 67.83 41.58 21.04
N LEU A 269 68.92 40.88 21.35
CA LEU A 269 68.97 39.41 21.30
C LEU A 269 68.02 38.78 22.33
N GLU A 270 67.89 39.37 23.51
CA GLU A 270 66.91 38.94 24.52
C GLU A 270 65.46 39.08 24.02
N ARG A 271 65.15 40.20 23.35
CA ARG A 271 63.84 40.40 22.70
C ARG A 271 63.58 39.37 21.60
N GLU A 272 64.55 39.14 20.70
CA GLU A 272 64.42 38.12 19.65
C GLU A 272 64.25 36.70 20.24
N MET A 273 64.95 36.38 21.33
CA MET A 273 64.80 35.10 22.03
C MET A 273 63.39 34.93 22.59
N LEU A 274 62.84 35.97 23.22
CA LEU A 274 61.47 35.96 23.76
C LEU A 274 60.43 35.84 22.65
N GLU A 275 60.58 36.57 21.55
CA GLU A 275 59.71 36.48 20.38
C GLU A 275 59.74 35.07 19.77
N LEU A 276 60.92 34.46 19.64
CA LEU A 276 61.05 33.09 19.16
C LEU A 276 60.46 32.06 20.13
N GLN A 277 60.53 32.29 21.44
CA GLN A 277 59.89 31.44 22.45
C GLN A 277 58.37 31.51 22.34
N GLN A 278 57.80 32.72 22.32
CA GLN A 278 56.34 32.91 22.13
C GLN A 278 55.87 32.23 20.84
N ARG A 279 56.62 32.40 19.75
CA ARG A 279 56.26 31.78 18.47
C ARG A 279 56.36 30.26 18.51
N ASN A 280 57.27 29.70 19.30
CA ASN A 280 57.35 28.25 19.52
C ASN A 280 56.14 27.75 20.31
N GLU A 281 55.76 28.48 21.37
CA GLU A 281 54.57 28.18 22.17
C GLU A 281 53.29 28.20 21.33
N GLU A 282 53.11 29.25 20.50
CA GLU A 282 52.01 29.34 19.52
C GLU A 282 51.97 28.14 18.57
N LEU A 283 53.13 27.76 18.00
CA LEU A 283 53.23 26.61 17.10
C LEU A 283 52.93 25.29 17.83
N THR A 284 53.32 25.16 19.08
CA THR A 284 52.99 23.96 19.88
C THR A 284 51.51 23.90 20.23
N SER A 285 50.87 25.02 20.55
CA SER A 285 49.42 25.09 20.76
C SER A 285 48.67 24.68 19.48
N LEU A 286 49.05 25.25 18.34
CA LEU A 286 48.43 24.93 17.05
C LEU A 286 48.59 23.44 16.69
N ALA A 287 49.74 22.85 17.04
CA ALA A 287 49.99 21.42 16.81
C ALA A 287 49.11 20.53 17.71
N GLN A 288 48.83 20.95 18.95
CA GLN A 288 47.91 20.27 19.86
C GLN A 288 46.47 20.37 19.35
N ASP A 289 46.04 21.55 18.92
CA ASP A 289 44.70 21.75 18.33
C ASP A 289 44.51 20.91 17.07
N ALA A 290 45.52 20.89 16.19
CA ALA A 290 45.50 20.03 15.01
C ALA A 290 45.43 18.53 15.36
N GLN A 291 45.98 18.12 16.50
CA GLN A 291 45.86 16.74 16.97
C GLN A 291 44.46 16.46 17.53
N ALA A 292 43.90 17.37 18.35
CA ALA A 292 42.55 17.24 18.89
C ALA A 292 41.51 17.14 17.75
N LEU A 293 41.62 17.99 16.73
CA LEU A 293 40.74 17.95 15.55
C LEU A 293 40.89 16.62 14.77
N ARG A 294 42.09 16.03 14.71
CA ARG A 294 42.28 14.71 14.10
C ARG A 294 41.57 13.62 14.89
N ASP A 295 41.68 13.66 16.21
CA ASP A 295 41.02 12.68 17.09
C ASP A 295 39.49 12.80 16.98
N GLU A 296 38.95 14.03 16.92
CA GLU A 296 37.53 14.29 16.66
C GLU A 296 37.08 13.75 15.29
N MET A 297 37.86 13.99 14.24
CA MET A 297 37.57 13.43 12.91
C MET A 297 37.53 11.90 12.92
N ASP A 298 38.40 11.25 13.68
CA ASP A 298 38.42 9.79 13.79
C ASP A 298 37.21 9.27 14.57
N VAL A 299 36.77 9.96 15.63
CA VAL A 299 35.50 9.65 16.32
C VAL A 299 34.32 9.79 15.36
N LEU A 300 34.27 10.87 14.57
CA LEU A 300 33.22 11.09 13.59
C LEU A 300 33.22 10.00 12.50
N ARG A 301 34.38 9.54 12.03
CA ARG A 301 34.49 8.41 11.09
C ARG A 301 33.90 7.12 11.66
N HIS A 302 34.25 6.76 12.89
CA HIS A 302 33.68 5.57 13.55
C HIS A 302 32.16 5.71 13.72
N SER A 303 31.67 6.91 14.04
CA SER A 303 30.23 7.16 14.14
C SER A 303 29.53 7.01 12.78
N SER A 304 30.14 7.51 11.70
CA SER A 304 29.65 7.37 10.33
C SER A 304 29.60 5.90 9.89
N ASP A 305 30.64 5.12 10.18
CA ASP A 305 30.66 3.70 9.89
C ASP A 305 29.55 2.97 10.64
N ARG A 306 29.34 3.29 11.92
CA ARG A 306 28.23 2.75 12.71
C ARG A 306 26.86 3.09 12.12
N VAL A 307 26.67 4.32 11.63
CA VAL A 307 25.44 4.71 10.91
C VAL A 307 25.26 3.85 9.66
N GLY A 308 26.30 3.65 8.85
CA GLY A 308 26.24 2.78 7.67
C GLY A 308 25.86 1.33 7.99
N HIS A 309 26.35 0.78 9.12
CA HIS A 309 25.95 -0.56 9.58
C HIS A 309 24.46 -0.61 9.98
N LEU A 310 23.97 0.42 10.68
CA LEU A 310 22.56 0.52 11.07
C LEU A 310 21.66 0.69 9.84
N GLU A 311 22.07 1.49 8.85
CA GLU A 311 21.35 1.63 7.58
C GLU A 311 21.27 0.30 6.83
N ALA A 312 22.37 -0.45 6.75
CA ALA A 312 22.37 -1.78 6.15
C ALA A 312 21.40 -2.73 6.88
N LEU A 313 21.39 -2.71 8.21
CA LEU A 313 20.46 -3.51 9.02
C LEU A 313 19.01 -3.10 8.75
N VAL A 314 18.70 -1.81 8.68
CA VAL A 314 17.37 -1.30 8.31
C VAL A 314 16.96 -1.80 6.92
N GLN A 315 17.86 -1.79 5.94
CA GLN A 315 17.58 -2.33 4.61
C GLN A 315 17.27 -3.84 4.64
N THR A 316 17.98 -4.62 5.47
CA THR A 316 17.66 -6.05 5.64
C THR A 316 16.29 -6.26 6.29
N TYR A 317 15.91 -5.44 7.27
CA TYR A 317 14.58 -5.53 7.88
C TYR A 317 13.46 -5.09 6.93
N LYS A 318 13.70 -4.10 6.07
CA LYS A 318 12.76 -3.72 5.00
C LYS A 318 12.49 -4.89 4.04
N ARG A 319 13.53 -5.58 3.56
CA ARG A 319 13.36 -6.79 2.73
C ARG A 319 12.59 -7.89 3.46
N LYS A 320 12.89 -8.15 4.74
CA LYS A 320 12.12 -9.12 5.54
C LYS A 320 10.64 -8.74 5.68
N LEU A 321 10.33 -7.46 5.76
CA LEU A 321 8.94 -6.98 5.78
C LEU A 321 8.24 -7.18 4.44
N GLU A 322 8.95 -6.97 3.32
CA GLU A 322 8.44 -7.27 1.98
C GLU A 322 8.14 -8.77 1.83
N ASP A 323 9.07 -9.65 2.25
CA ASP A 323 8.87 -11.11 2.26
C ASP A 323 7.66 -11.54 3.12
N LEU A 324 7.47 -10.91 4.28
CA LEU A 324 6.28 -11.13 5.11
C LEU A 324 5.00 -10.65 4.42
N GLY A 325 5.07 -9.56 3.66
CA GLY A 325 3.98 -9.09 2.81
C GLY A 325 3.62 -10.09 1.71
N ASP A 326 4.62 -10.66 1.05
CA ASP A 326 4.47 -11.72 0.05
C ASP A 326 3.82 -12.98 0.66
N LEU A 327 4.32 -13.42 1.82
CA LEU A 327 3.77 -14.58 2.52
C LEU A 327 2.31 -14.36 2.93
N ARG A 328 1.95 -13.17 3.42
CA ARG A 328 0.55 -12.81 3.72
C ARG A 328 -0.34 -12.87 2.48
N ARG A 329 0.15 -12.42 1.32
CA ARG A 329 -0.58 -12.53 0.05
C ARG A 329 -0.76 -13.99 -0.37
N GLN A 330 0.27 -14.83 -0.22
CA GLN A 330 0.16 -16.26 -0.48
C GLN A 330 -0.86 -16.95 0.45
N VAL A 331 -0.88 -16.60 1.73
CA VAL A 331 -1.87 -17.13 2.69
C VAL A 331 -3.29 -16.76 2.26
N ARG A 332 -3.55 -15.50 1.90
CA ARG A 332 -4.88 -15.07 1.40
C ARG A 332 -5.31 -15.82 0.14
N LEU A 333 -4.40 -16.01 -0.82
CA LEU A 333 -4.68 -16.79 -2.03
C LEU A 333 -5.00 -18.26 -1.71
N LEU A 334 -4.32 -18.85 -0.73
CA LEU A 334 -4.62 -20.21 -0.27
C LEU A 334 -5.97 -20.29 0.47
N GLU A 335 -6.31 -19.29 1.27
CA GLU A 335 -7.61 -19.17 1.94
C GLU A 335 -8.73 -19.04 0.91
N GLU A 336 -8.60 -18.15 -0.08
CA GLU A 336 -9.55 -18.00 -1.18
C GLU A 336 -9.74 -19.32 -1.94
N ARG A 337 -8.65 -20.00 -2.32
CA ARG A 337 -8.74 -21.32 -2.97
C ARG A 337 -9.43 -22.35 -2.09
N ASN A 338 -9.19 -22.34 -0.79
CA ASN A 338 -9.86 -23.24 0.16
C ASN A 338 -11.38 -22.95 0.22
N THR A 339 -11.77 -21.68 0.26
CA THR A 339 -13.21 -21.31 0.22
C THR A 339 -13.89 -21.77 -1.07
N VAL A 340 -13.23 -21.66 -2.22
CA VAL A 340 -13.74 -22.17 -3.50
C VAL A 340 -13.87 -23.69 -3.48
N TYR A 341 -12.89 -24.42 -2.93
CA TYR A 341 -12.99 -25.88 -2.77
C TYR A 341 -14.11 -26.29 -1.83
N MET A 342 -14.35 -25.53 -0.76
CA MET A 342 -15.47 -25.76 0.15
C MET A 342 -16.81 -25.54 -0.54
N GLN A 343 -16.98 -24.41 -1.27
CA GLN A 343 -18.17 -24.14 -2.07
C GLN A 343 -18.44 -25.25 -3.09
N ARG A 344 -17.40 -25.67 -3.82
CA ARG A 344 -17.51 -26.77 -4.79
C ARG A 344 -17.91 -28.09 -4.13
N THR A 345 -17.39 -28.37 -2.94
CA THR A 345 -17.79 -29.55 -2.16
C THR A 345 -19.28 -29.48 -1.79
N CYS A 346 -19.76 -28.32 -1.32
CA CYS A 346 -21.17 -28.13 -1.01
C CYS A 346 -22.09 -28.30 -2.24
N GLU A 347 -21.71 -27.74 -3.39
CA GLU A 347 -22.45 -27.94 -4.66
C GLU A 347 -22.55 -29.42 -5.03
N LEU A 348 -21.44 -30.16 -4.94
CA LEU A 348 -21.41 -31.59 -5.23
C LEU A 348 -22.25 -32.40 -4.23
N GLU A 349 -22.26 -32.02 -2.95
CA GLU A 349 -23.14 -32.62 -1.95
C GLU A 349 -24.63 -32.39 -2.26
N GLU A 350 -24.98 -31.19 -2.72
CA GLU A 350 -26.35 -30.88 -3.15
C GLU A 350 -26.76 -31.65 -4.39
N GLU A 351 -25.88 -31.74 -5.39
CA GLU A 351 -26.07 -32.58 -6.57
C GLU A 351 -26.28 -34.05 -6.17
N LEU A 352 -25.50 -34.55 -5.21
CA LEU A 352 -25.65 -35.90 -4.67
C LEU A 352 -26.99 -36.07 -3.96
N ARG A 353 -27.45 -35.09 -3.16
CA ARG A 353 -28.78 -35.13 -2.53
C ARG A 353 -29.90 -35.18 -3.58
N ARG A 354 -29.80 -34.35 -4.63
CA ARG A 354 -30.77 -34.35 -5.75
C ARG A 354 -30.78 -35.68 -6.50
N ALA A 355 -29.61 -36.23 -6.81
CA ALA A 355 -29.48 -37.54 -7.44
C ALA A 355 -30.07 -38.66 -6.58
N ASN A 356 -29.82 -38.64 -5.26
CA ASN A 356 -30.40 -39.60 -4.33
C ASN A 356 -31.93 -39.50 -4.26
N ALA A 357 -32.50 -38.29 -4.27
CA ALA A 357 -33.95 -38.09 -4.34
C ALA A 357 -34.55 -38.60 -5.66
N GLY A 358 -33.87 -38.39 -6.79
CA GLY A 358 -34.26 -38.99 -8.07
C GLY A 358 -34.22 -40.52 -8.03
N ARG A 359 -33.20 -41.10 -7.39
CA ARG A 359 -33.09 -42.56 -7.21
C ARG A 359 -34.24 -43.14 -6.38
N THR A 360 -34.61 -42.50 -5.27
CA THR A 360 -35.73 -42.97 -4.44
C THR A 360 -37.07 -42.90 -5.18
N GLN A 361 -37.28 -41.86 -6.00
CA GLN A 361 -38.44 -41.77 -6.89
C GLN A 361 -38.42 -42.91 -7.94
N LEU A 362 -37.29 -43.15 -8.61
CA LEU A 362 -37.17 -44.26 -9.56
C LEU A 362 -37.44 -45.62 -8.92
N ASP A 363 -36.97 -45.86 -7.69
CA ASP A 363 -37.25 -47.09 -6.97
C ASP A 363 -38.74 -47.21 -6.61
N SER A 364 -39.43 -46.09 -6.33
CA SER A 364 -40.88 -46.09 -6.11
C SER A 364 -41.65 -46.45 -7.39
N TYR A 365 -41.27 -45.86 -8.54
CA TYR A 365 -41.86 -46.19 -9.83
C TYR A 365 -41.57 -47.63 -10.25
N ARG A 366 -40.36 -48.14 -10.00
CA ARG A 366 -40.04 -49.55 -10.21
C ARG A 366 -40.97 -50.44 -9.39
N ARG A 367 -41.20 -50.16 -8.11
CA ARG A 367 -42.15 -50.94 -7.29
C ARG A 367 -43.57 -50.89 -7.86
N GLN A 368 -44.06 -49.72 -8.25
CA GLN A 368 -45.38 -49.59 -8.88
C GLN A 368 -45.50 -50.40 -10.18
N VAL A 369 -44.47 -50.37 -11.03
CA VAL A 369 -44.43 -51.19 -12.26
C VAL A 369 -44.48 -52.68 -11.93
N HIS A 370 -43.72 -53.14 -10.92
CA HIS A 370 -43.78 -54.55 -10.50
C HIS A 370 -45.16 -54.94 -9.95
N GLU A 371 -45.79 -54.08 -9.15
CA GLU A 371 -47.14 -54.30 -8.64
C GLU A 371 -48.20 -54.34 -9.75
N LEU A 372 -48.14 -53.41 -10.71
CA LEU A 372 -49.03 -53.40 -11.86
C LEU A 372 -48.81 -54.61 -12.75
N HIS A 373 -47.56 -55.03 -12.95
CA HIS A 373 -47.25 -56.24 -13.69
C HIS A 373 -47.80 -57.49 -12.99
N ALA A 374 -47.64 -57.60 -11.67
CA ALA A 374 -48.22 -58.69 -10.88
C ALA A 374 -49.76 -58.71 -10.92
N LYS A 375 -50.41 -57.53 -10.87
CA LYS A 375 -51.86 -57.42 -11.06
C LYS A 375 -52.26 -57.87 -12.46
N HIS A 376 -51.57 -57.40 -13.49
CA HIS A 376 -51.83 -57.76 -14.87
C HIS A 376 -51.70 -59.27 -15.11
N THR A 377 -50.63 -59.91 -14.61
CA THR A 377 -50.48 -61.36 -14.72
C THR A 377 -51.57 -62.12 -13.95
N SER A 378 -51.99 -61.63 -12.79
CA SER A 378 -53.10 -62.25 -12.04
C SER A 378 -54.45 -62.14 -12.77
N GLU A 379 -54.73 -61.01 -13.41
CA GLU A 379 -55.95 -60.82 -14.22
C GLU A 379 -55.87 -61.63 -15.52
N ALA A 380 -54.70 -61.73 -16.15
CA ALA A 380 -54.48 -62.61 -17.30
C ALA A 380 -54.78 -64.07 -16.94
N MET A 381 -54.28 -64.57 -15.79
CA MET A 381 -54.58 -65.92 -15.31
C MET A 381 -56.08 -66.12 -15.01
N LYS A 382 -56.77 -65.11 -14.47
CA LYS A 382 -58.23 -65.18 -14.27
C LYS A 382 -58.97 -65.22 -15.61
N ALA A 383 -58.56 -64.41 -16.59
CA ALA A 383 -59.14 -64.42 -17.92
C ALA A 383 -58.96 -65.78 -18.60
N GLU A 384 -57.78 -66.39 -18.49
CA GLU A 384 -57.52 -67.75 -18.99
C GLU A 384 -58.44 -68.80 -18.33
N LYS A 385 -58.64 -68.72 -17.00
CA LYS A 385 -59.59 -69.59 -16.28
C LYS A 385 -61.01 -69.43 -16.80
N TRP A 386 -61.50 -68.19 -16.93
CA TRP A 386 -62.84 -67.94 -17.46
C TRP A 386 -63.00 -68.37 -18.92
N GLN A 387 -61.96 -68.21 -19.74
CA GLN A 387 -61.96 -68.73 -21.12
C GLN A 387 -62.06 -70.25 -21.15
N PHE A 388 -61.36 -70.95 -20.25
CA PHE A 388 -61.46 -72.41 -20.12
C PHE A 388 -62.86 -72.84 -19.66
N GLU A 389 -63.42 -72.19 -18.64
CA GLU A 389 -64.78 -72.47 -18.16
C GLU A 389 -65.84 -72.20 -19.22
N TYR A 390 -65.72 -71.09 -19.96
CA TYR A 390 -66.58 -70.77 -21.08
C TYR A 390 -66.52 -71.83 -22.18
N LYS A 391 -65.32 -72.26 -22.58
CA LYS A 391 -65.14 -73.34 -23.57
C LYS A 391 -65.82 -74.63 -23.10
N ASN A 392 -65.56 -75.06 -21.87
CA ASN A 392 -66.18 -76.26 -21.30
C ASN A 392 -67.73 -76.18 -21.25
N LEU A 393 -68.27 -74.99 -20.92
CA LEU A 393 -69.71 -74.78 -20.92
C LEU A 393 -70.29 -74.76 -22.34
N ASN A 394 -69.58 -74.14 -23.30
CA ASN A 394 -69.94 -74.15 -24.71
C ASN A 394 -69.93 -75.58 -25.27
N ASP A 395 -68.90 -76.38 -24.97
CA ASP A 395 -68.81 -77.78 -25.41
C ASP A 395 -69.99 -78.61 -24.85
N LYS A 396 -70.38 -78.39 -23.59
CA LYS A 396 -71.58 -79.00 -22.99
C LYS A 396 -72.87 -78.54 -23.68
N TYR A 397 -72.99 -77.25 -23.99
CA TYR A 397 -74.13 -76.70 -24.71
C TYR A 397 -74.24 -77.28 -26.13
N GLU A 398 -73.13 -77.38 -26.85
CA GLU A 398 -73.07 -78.03 -28.18
C GLU A 398 -73.43 -79.51 -28.10
N ALA A 399 -72.99 -80.24 -27.06
CA ALA A 399 -73.39 -81.63 -26.85
C ALA A 399 -74.91 -81.76 -26.62
N LEU A 400 -75.49 -80.90 -25.78
CA LEU A 400 -76.94 -80.86 -25.55
C LEU A 400 -77.72 -80.46 -26.82
N LEU A 401 -77.19 -79.56 -27.64
CA LEU A 401 -77.79 -79.21 -28.93
C LEU A 401 -77.82 -80.43 -29.87
N LYS A 402 -76.71 -81.15 -29.99
CA LYS A 402 -76.64 -82.39 -30.80
C LYS A 402 -77.60 -83.46 -30.27
N GLU A 403 -77.73 -83.61 -28.96
CA GLU A 403 -78.69 -84.53 -28.35
C GLU A 403 -80.14 -84.10 -28.62
N LYS A 404 -80.45 -82.81 -28.53
CA LYS A 404 -81.76 -82.26 -28.89
C LYS A 404 -82.07 -82.52 -30.38
N GLU A 405 -81.13 -82.29 -31.28
CA GLU A 405 -81.28 -82.59 -32.71
C GLU A 405 -81.53 -84.08 -32.96
N ARG A 406 -80.80 -84.97 -32.26
CA ARG A 406 -81.02 -86.42 -32.30
C ARG A 406 -82.40 -86.82 -31.79
N LEU A 407 -82.88 -86.22 -30.70
CA LEU A 407 -84.22 -86.48 -30.17
C LEU A 407 -85.32 -85.94 -31.12
N LEU A 408 -85.08 -84.81 -31.78
CA LEU A 408 -85.99 -84.27 -32.79
C LEU A 408 -86.07 -85.21 -34.00
N SER A 409 -84.94 -85.73 -34.49
CA SER A 409 -84.95 -86.70 -35.60
C SER A 409 -85.59 -88.03 -35.20
N GLU A 410 -85.33 -88.55 -33.99
CA GLU A 410 -86.04 -89.72 -33.43
C GLU A 410 -87.55 -89.48 -33.31
N ARG A 411 -87.96 -88.29 -32.84
CA ARG A 411 -89.38 -87.90 -32.81
C ARG A 411 -89.97 -87.88 -34.22
N ASP A 412 -89.26 -87.32 -35.20
CA ASP A 412 -89.76 -87.20 -36.57
C ASP A 412 -89.87 -88.55 -37.25
N THR A 413 -88.90 -89.45 -37.08
CA THR A 413 -89.02 -90.84 -37.59
C THR A 413 -90.13 -91.61 -36.88
N LEU A 414 -90.33 -91.42 -35.56
CA LEU A 414 -91.46 -92.00 -34.84
C LEU A 414 -92.81 -91.41 -35.29
N ARG A 415 -92.85 -90.13 -35.67
CA ARG A 415 -94.04 -89.50 -36.23
C ARG A 415 -94.34 -90.08 -37.62
N GLU A 416 -93.33 -90.17 -38.49
CA GLU A 416 -93.43 -90.77 -39.82
C GLU A 416 -93.91 -92.23 -39.74
N THR A 417 -93.29 -93.05 -38.89
CA THR A 417 -93.75 -94.45 -38.70
C THR A 417 -95.16 -94.55 -38.11
N ASN A 418 -95.57 -93.63 -37.22
CA ASN A 418 -96.97 -93.57 -36.77
C ASN A 418 -97.92 -93.15 -37.89
N GLU A 419 -97.52 -92.21 -38.73
CA GLU A 419 -98.29 -91.77 -39.90
C GLU A 419 -98.40 -92.90 -40.93
N GLU A 420 -97.32 -93.64 -41.20
CA GLU A 420 -97.32 -94.85 -42.03
C GLU A 420 -98.24 -95.93 -41.46
N LEU A 421 -98.16 -96.21 -40.14
CA LEU A 421 -99.06 -97.17 -39.49
C LEU A 421 -100.52 -96.72 -39.55
N ARG A 422 -100.81 -95.42 -39.38
CA ARG A 422 -102.15 -94.84 -39.57
C ARG A 422 -102.60 -94.96 -41.03
N CYS A 423 -101.73 -94.72 -42.00
CA CYS A 423 -102.02 -94.92 -43.42
C CYS A 423 -102.29 -96.40 -43.73
N VAL A 424 -101.55 -97.34 -43.14
CA VAL A 424 -101.83 -98.77 -43.24
C VAL A 424 -103.16 -99.13 -42.56
N GLN A 425 -103.47 -98.56 -41.39
CA GLN A 425 -104.77 -98.75 -40.73
C GLN A 425 -105.93 -98.16 -41.53
N VAL A 426 -105.78 -96.96 -42.11
CA VAL A 426 -106.78 -96.35 -43.00
C VAL A 426 -106.87 -97.12 -44.30
N HIS A 427 -105.76 -97.61 -44.87
CA HIS A 427 -105.79 -98.50 -46.03
C HIS A 427 -106.47 -99.83 -45.70
N GLN A 428 -106.27 -100.39 -44.49
CA GLN A 428 -106.93 -101.59 -44.01
C GLN A 428 -108.42 -101.33 -43.69
N GLN A 429 -108.77 -100.16 -43.17
CA GLN A 429 -110.16 -99.70 -42.97
C GLN A 429 -110.85 -99.42 -44.31
N CYS A 430 -110.17 -98.82 -45.28
CA CYS A 430 -110.62 -98.64 -46.65
C CYS A 430 -110.70 -99.98 -47.38
N LEU A 431 -109.82 -100.95 -47.15
CA LEU A 431 -109.95 -102.31 -47.71
C LEU A 431 -111.09 -103.09 -47.05
N SER A 432 -111.40 -102.82 -45.78
CA SER A 432 -112.54 -103.41 -45.08
C SER A 432 -113.87 -102.69 -45.32
N GLN A 433 -113.88 -101.41 -45.73
CA GLN A 433 -115.06 -100.66 -46.19
C GLN A 433 -115.25 -100.68 -47.73
N ALA A 434 -114.18 -100.84 -48.52
CA ALA A 434 -114.22 -101.05 -49.98
C ALA A 434 -114.46 -102.51 -50.37
N ALA A 435 -114.49 -103.43 -49.39
CA ALA A 435 -115.20 -104.70 -49.54
C ALA A 435 -116.73 -104.51 -49.68
N SER A 436 -117.24 -103.28 -49.48
CA SER A 436 -118.65 -102.93 -49.66
C SER A 436 -118.86 -101.62 -50.45
N VAL A 437 -118.50 -101.64 -51.74
CA VAL A 437 -118.83 -100.65 -52.80
C VAL A 437 -117.67 -99.71 -53.15
N GLY A 438 -117.23 -99.78 -54.41
CA GLY A 438 -116.12 -99.01 -54.97
C GLY A 438 -116.52 -97.70 -55.67
N SER A 439 -115.48 -97.06 -56.22
CA SER A 439 -115.43 -95.91 -57.15
C SER A 439 -115.01 -94.55 -56.55
N ASP A 440 -113.81 -94.12 -56.95
CA ASP A 440 -113.36 -92.80 -57.40
C ASP A 440 -113.80 -91.54 -56.62
N THR A 441 -112.93 -91.07 -55.72
CA THR A 441 -113.04 -89.82 -54.96
C THR A 441 -111.97 -88.80 -55.36
N GLU A 442 -112.11 -88.17 -56.53
CA GLU A 442 -111.32 -86.99 -56.92
C GLU A 442 -112.19 -85.74 -57.19
N ALA A 443 -113.52 -85.84 -57.03
CA ALA A 443 -114.47 -84.78 -57.40
C ALA A 443 -114.98 -83.87 -56.25
N LEU A 444 -114.59 -84.11 -54.99
CA LEU A 444 -115.22 -83.46 -53.82
C LEU A 444 -114.60 -82.12 -53.37
N SER A 445 -113.44 -81.71 -53.90
CA SER A 445 -112.80 -80.44 -53.50
C SER A 445 -113.52 -79.19 -54.05
N ASN A 446 -114.29 -79.33 -55.14
CA ASN A 446 -114.79 -78.17 -55.89
C ASN A 446 -116.15 -77.62 -55.41
N LEU A 447 -116.91 -78.34 -54.58
CA LEU A 447 -118.28 -77.92 -54.20
C LEU A 447 -118.34 -77.02 -52.95
N ALA A 448 -117.28 -76.98 -52.12
CA ALA A 448 -117.24 -76.16 -50.91
C ALA A 448 -117.12 -74.65 -51.17
N SER A 449 -116.74 -74.26 -52.39
CA SER A 449 -116.58 -72.85 -52.79
C SER A 449 -117.90 -72.14 -53.17
N GLU A 450 -118.97 -72.90 -53.40
CA GLU A 450 -120.21 -72.41 -54.04
C GLU A 450 -121.33 -72.02 -53.06
N ILE A 451 -121.27 -72.38 -51.77
CA ILE A 451 -122.39 -72.23 -50.81
C ILE A 451 -122.29 -70.96 -49.92
N MET A 452 -121.22 -70.17 -50.00
CA MET A 452 -121.05 -68.97 -49.16
C MET A 452 -121.98 -67.81 -49.60
N PRO A 453 -122.85 -67.25 -48.73
CA PRO A 453 -123.75 -66.15 -49.08
C PRO A 453 -123.00 -64.89 -49.55
N MET A 454 -123.59 -64.16 -50.50
CA MET A 454 -122.92 -63.07 -51.21
C MET A 454 -122.48 -61.92 -50.28
N GLU A 455 -123.24 -61.60 -49.22
CA GLU A 455 -122.86 -60.55 -48.26
C GLU A 455 -121.61 -60.93 -47.43
N PHE A 456 -121.40 -62.22 -47.16
CA PHE A 456 -120.20 -62.71 -46.48
C PHE A 456 -118.98 -62.70 -47.41
N LYS A 457 -119.14 -62.99 -48.71
CA LYS A 457 -118.06 -62.86 -49.70
C LYS A 457 -117.62 -61.41 -49.85
N GLU A 458 -118.55 -60.46 -49.89
CA GLU A 458 -118.24 -59.03 -49.97
C GLU A 458 -117.55 -58.47 -48.71
N THR A 459 -117.99 -58.89 -47.51
CA THR A 459 -117.33 -58.47 -46.26
C THR A 459 -115.93 -59.08 -46.12
N VAL A 460 -115.74 -60.35 -46.51
CA VAL A 460 -114.41 -60.98 -46.56
C VAL A 460 -113.50 -60.27 -47.56
N LEU A 461 -114.00 -59.92 -48.76
CA LEU A 461 -113.21 -59.16 -49.75
C LEU A 461 -112.87 -57.75 -49.26
N ARG A 462 -113.78 -57.03 -48.60
CA ARG A 462 -113.48 -55.72 -47.99
C ARG A 462 -112.45 -55.83 -46.88
N LEU A 463 -112.60 -56.79 -45.96
CA LEU A 463 -111.64 -57.03 -44.88
C LEU A 463 -110.28 -57.51 -45.41
N GLN A 464 -110.23 -58.31 -46.48
CA GLN A 464 -108.98 -58.68 -47.14
C GLN A 464 -108.31 -57.49 -47.82
N HIS A 465 -109.08 -56.61 -48.46
CA HIS A 465 -108.55 -55.37 -49.03
C HIS A 465 -108.05 -54.43 -47.93
N GLU A 466 -108.79 -54.26 -46.84
CA GLU A 466 -108.40 -53.45 -45.68
C GLU A 466 -107.15 -54.03 -44.99
N ASN A 467 -107.07 -55.34 -44.78
CA ASN A 467 -105.85 -55.99 -44.26
C ASN A 467 -104.67 -55.77 -45.20
N LYS A 468 -104.85 -55.90 -46.51
CA LYS A 468 -103.79 -55.65 -47.49
C LYS A 468 -103.31 -54.19 -47.44
N MET A 469 -104.23 -53.24 -47.25
CA MET A 469 -103.90 -51.82 -47.09
C MET A 469 -103.18 -51.55 -45.76
N LEU A 470 -103.61 -52.18 -44.66
CA LEU A 470 -102.97 -52.07 -43.34
C LEU A 470 -101.56 -52.67 -43.34
N CYS A 471 -101.35 -53.85 -43.97
CA CYS A 471 -100.01 -54.43 -44.12
C CYS A 471 -99.09 -53.50 -44.94
N ALA A 472 -99.58 -52.95 -46.05
CA ALA A 472 -98.80 -51.99 -46.85
C ALA A 472 -98.49 -50.70 -46.06
N GLN A 473 -99.39 -50.27 -45.18
CA GLN A 473 -99.18 -49.13 -44.29
C GLN A 473 -98.15 -49.44 -43.19
N GLU A 474 -98.20 -50.64 -42.59
CA GLU A 474 -97.22 -51.12 -41.61
C GLU A 474 -95.82 -51.24 -42.22
N GLU A 475 -95.70 -51.77 -43.43
CA GLU A 475 -94.43 -51.83 -44.17
C GLU A 475 -93.86 -50.43 -44.42
N ARG A 476 -94.69 -49.46 -44.81
CA ARG A 476 -94.27 -48.05 -44.94
C ARG A 476 -93.84 -47.45 -43.61
N TYR A 477 -94.51 -47.76 -42.50
CA TYR A 477 -94.07 -47.32 -41.17
C TYR A 477 -92.77 -47.97 -40.74
N ARG A 478 -92.55 -49.27 -41.02
CA ARG A 478 -91.28 -49.96 -40.76
C ARG A 478 -90.14 -49.37 -41.58
N GLN A 479 -90.36 -49.08 -42.86
CA GLN A 479 -89.38 -48.40 -43.70
C GLN A 479 -89.03 -47.03 -43.13
N ARG A 480 -90.04 -46.21 -42.80
CA ARG A 480 -89.82 -44.89 -42.22
C ARG A 480 -89.12 -44.93 -40.87
N LEU A 481 -89.43 -45.94 -40.04
CA LEU A 481 -88.75 -46.18 -38.76
C LEU A 481 -87.27 -46.51 -38.98
N GLY A 482 -86.98 -47.41 -39.94
CA GLY A 482 -85.62 -47.76 -40.33
C GLY A 482 -84.82 -46.56 -40.84
N GLU A 483 -85.41 -45.73 -41.70
CA GLU A 483 -84.81 -44.48 -42.17
C GLU A 483 -84.49 -43.52 -41.01
N THR A 484 -85.44 -43.30 -40.09
CA THR A 484 -85.16 -42.47 -38.89
C THR A 484 -84.09 -43.07 -37.99
N GLN A 485 -83.99 -44.40 -37.90
CA GLN A 485 -82.99 -45.06 -37.07
C GLN A 485 -81.59 -44.90 -37.67
N VAL A 486 -81.45 -45.01 -38.99
CA VAL A 486 -80.20 -44.71 -39.71
C VAL A 486 -79.80 -43.24 -39.52
N LEU A 487 -80.74 -42.31 -39.69
CA LEU A 487 -80.46 -40.88 -39.48
C LEU A 487 -80.05 -40.57 -38.03
N LEU A 488 -80.64 -41.25 -37.05
CA LEU A 488 -80.26 -41.11 -35.64
C LEU A 488 -78.85 -41.65 -35.39
N GLU A 489 -78.50 -42.80 -35.95
CA GLU A 489 -77.14 -43.36 -35.85
C GLU A 489 -76.10 -42.45 -36.53
N GLU A 490 -76.41 -41.89 -37.69
CA GLU A 490 -75.55 -40.91 -38.38
C GLU A 490 -75.39 -39.63 -37.56
N ALA A 491 -76.47 -39.11 -36.99
CA ALA A 491 -76.42 -37.96 -36.10
C ALA A 491 -75.56 -38.27 -34.86
N GLN A 492 -75.72 -39.43 -34.23
CA GLN A 492 -74.89 -39.85 -33.08
C GLN A 492 -73.41 -40.02 -33.45
N ARG A 493 -73.09 -40.62 -34.61
CA ARG A 493 -71.72 -40.72 -35.11
C ARG A 493 -71.12 -39.33 -35.34
N SER A 494 -71.87 -38.41 -35.94
CA SER A 494 -71.44 -37.03 -36.14
C SER A 494 -71.21 -36.30 -34.81
N GLN A 495 -72.09 -36.50 -33.82
CA GLN A 495 -71.97 -35.91 -32.50
C GLN A 495 -70.72 -36.42 -31.77
N ASN A 496 -70.46 -37.73 -31.84
CA ASN A 496 -69.27 -38.34 -31.24
C ASN A 496 -67.98 -37.87 -31.91
N ALA A 497 -67.98 -37.70 -33.24
CA ALA A 497 -66.87 -37.12 -33.97
C ALA A 497 -66.60 -35.67 -33.54
N LEU A 498 -67.65 -34.85 -33.45
CA LEU A 498 -67.56 -33.47 -32.97
C LEU A 498 -67.10 -33.39 -31.52
N GLN A 499 -67.58 -34.26 -30.62
CA GLN A 499 -67.11 -34.32 -29.24
C GLN A 499 -65.63 -34.68 -29.15
N THR A 500 -65.19 -35.64 -29.96
CA THR A 500 -63.77 -36.05 -30.01
C THR A 500 -62.90 -34.90 -30.51
N GLN A 501 -63.34 -34.21 -31.57
CA GLN A 501 -62.65 -33.03 -32.10
C GLN A 501 -62.63 -31.88 -31.09
N ASN A 502 -63.73 -31.63 -30.37
CA ASN A 502 -63.81 -30.60 -29.35
C ASN A 502 -62.87 -30.90 -28.18
N ARG A 503 -62.77 -32.17 -27.75
CA ARG A 503 -61.78 -32.61 -26.75
C ARG A 503 -60.35 -32.38 -27.22
N LEU A 504 -60.04 -32.68 -28.49
CA LEU A 504 -58.72 -32.45 -29.06
C LEU A 504 -58.39 -30.96 -29.14
N ASN A 505 -59.35 -30.13 -29.57
CA ASN A 505 -59.20 -28.67 -29.60
C ASN A 505 -58.99 -28.10 -28.19
N GLN A 506 -59.71 -28.59 -27.18
CA GLN A 506 -59.49 -28.20 -25.78
C GLN A 506 -58.08 -28.57 -25.29
N GLN A 507 -57.58 -29.76 -25.66
CA GLN A 507 -56.20 -30.15 -25.36
C GLN A 507 -55.17 -29.24 -26.06
N GLN A 508 -55.41 -28.89 -27.32
CA GLN A 508 -54.56 -27.96 -28.05
C GLN A 508 -54.59 -26.55 -27.45
N ILE A 509 -55.76 -26.06 -27.05
CA ILE A 509 -55.90 -24.77 -26.35
C ILE A 509 -55.16 -24.80 -25.02
N ALA A 510 -55.26 -25.88 -24.24
CA ALA A 510 -54.53 -26.04 -22.99
C ALA A 510 -53.00 -26.07 -23.21
N GLN A 511 -52.53 -26.78 -24.24
CA GLN A 511 -51.11 -26.79 -24.62
C GLN A 511 -50.62 -25.42 -25.06
N LEU A 512 -51.37 -24.73 -25.92
CA LEU A 512 -51.04 -23.37 -26.36
C LEU A 512 -51.09 -22.39 -25.18
N SER A 513 -52.04 -22.54 -24.26
CA SER A 513 -52.12 -21.71 -23.05
C SER A 513 -50.91 -21.95 -22.14
N SER A 514 -50.49 -23.20 -21.95
CA SER A 514 -49.26 -23.54 -21.22
C SER A 514 -48.02 -22.97 -21.89
N GLN A 515 -47.92 -23.03 -23.23
CA GLN A 515 -46.82 -22.43 -23.97
C GLN A 515 -46.82 -20.90 -23.86
N VAL A 516 -48.00 -20.26 -23.90
CA VAL A 516 -48.12 -18.82 -23.68
C VAL A 516 -47.75 -18.45 -22.25
N GLU A 517 -48.14 -19.24 -21.25
CA GLU A 517 -47.79 -19.02 -19.85
C GLU A 517 -46.29 -19.23 -19.60
N GLU A 518 -45.67 -20.24 -20.22
CA GLU A 518 -44.22 -20.44 -20.22
C GLU A 518 -43.49 -19.31 -20.92
N LEU A 519 -43.98 -18.81 -22.05
CA LEU A 519 -43.42 -17.67 -22.76
C LEU A 519 -43.61 -16.36 -21.97
N GLN A 520 -44.75 -16.16 -21.32
CA GLN A 520 -45.00 -15.02 -20.44
C GLN A 520 -44.08 -15.07 -19.22
N LYS A 521 -43.87 -16.26 -18.64
CA LYS A 521 -42.95 -16.46 -17.52
C LYS A 521 -41.51 -16.28 -17.95
N ALA A 522 -41.12 -16.78 -19.13
CA ALA A 522 -39.81 -16.54 -19.72
C ALA A 522 -39.59 -15.06 -20.03
N LEU A 523 -40.61 -14.33 -20.48
CA LEU A 523 -40.58 -12.88 -20.72
C LEU A 523 -40.50 -12.11 -19.39
N GLN A 524 -41.22 -12.53 -18.35
CA GLN A 524 -41.17 -11.92 -17.02
C GLN A 524 -39.84 -12.19 -16.31
N GLU A 525 -39.26 -13.38 -16.50
CA GLU A 525 -37.88 -13.71 -16.13
C GLU A 525 -36.88 -12.92 -16.98
N GLN A 526 -37.20 -12.60 -18.23
CA GLN A 526 -36.43 -11.69 -19.07
C GLN A 526 -36.52 -10.24 -18.61
N ASP A 527 -37.67 -9.77 -18.12
CA ASP A 527 -37.87 -8.44 -17.56
C ASP A 527 -37.19 -8.31 -16.18
N GLN A 528 -37.18 -9.36 -15.37
CA GLN A 528 -36.38 -9.43 -14.14
C GLN A 528 -34.87 -9.54 -14.44
N LYS A 529 -34.51 -10.19 -15.56
CA LYS A 529 -33.16 -10.07 -16.14
C LYS A 529 -32.91 -8.73 -16.80
N ALA A 530 -33.93 -7.96 -17.19
CA ALA A 530 -33.83 -6.61 -17.74
C ALA A 530 -33.65 -5.57 -16.64
N GLU A 531 -34.21 -5.76 -15.44
CA GLU A 531 -33.85 -5.00 -14.25
C GLU A 531 -32.40 -5.29 -13.83
N ASN A 532 -31.98 -6.56 -13.85
CA ASN A 532 -30.56 -6.92 -13.67
C ASN A 532 -29.67 -6.46 -14.85
N SER A 533 -30.22 -6.40 -16.07
CA SER A 533 -29.57 -5.84 -17.26
C SER A 533 -29.51 -4.33 -17.18
N SER A 534 -30.43 -3.64 -16.52
CA SER A 534 -30.36 -2.20 -16.27
C SER A 534 -29.27 -1.89 -15.26
N LEU A 535 -29.09 -2.76 -14.26
CA LEU A 535 -27.95 -2.69 -13.34
C LEU A 535 -26.63 -3.04 -14.04
N LEU A 536 -26.63 -4.03 -14.93
CA LEU A 536 -25.47 -4.37 -15.76
C LEU A 536 -25.17 -3.32 -16.82
N GLN A 537 -26.18 -2.67 -17.39
CA GLN A 537 -26.08 -1.63 -18.41
C GLN A 537 -25.65 -0.32 -17.78
N LYS A 538 -26.11 -0.01 -16.56
CA LYS A 538 -25.59 1.08 -15.73
C LYS A 538 -24.15 0.83 -15.30
N LYS A 539 -23.80 -0.41 -14.92
CA LYS A 539 -22.41 -0.80 -14.68
C LYS A 539 -21.58 -0.75 -15.98
N LEU A 540 -22.14 -1.12 -17.12
CA LEU A 540 -21.48 -1.06 -18.42
C LEU A 540 -21.29 0.41 -18.86
N GLU A 541 -22.25 1.29 -18.62
CA GLU A 541 -22.13 2.74 -18.79
C GLU A 541 -21.07 3.31 -17.86
N GLU A 542 -21.06 2.96 -16.57
CA GLU A 542 -19.99 3.34 -15.63
C GLU A 542 -18.63 2.80 -16.08
N HIS A 543 -18.56 1.59 -16.63
CA HIS A 543 -17.31 1.03 -17.17
C HIS A 543 -16.90 1.70 -18.48
N LEU A 544 -17.85 2.08 -19.34
CA LEU A 544 -17.58 2.84 -20.56
C LEU A 544 -17.16 4.26 -20.23
N GLU A 545 -17.73 4.90 -19.23
CA GLU A 545 -17.37 6.23 -18.74
C GLU A 545 -15.97 6.19 -18.12
N LYS A 546 -15.67 5.22 -17.24
CA LYS A 546 -14.32 4.98 -16.73
C LYS A 546 -13.32 4.65 -17.84
N LEU A 547 -13.75 3.97 -18.90
CA LEU A 547 -12.90 3.70 -20.06
C LEU A 547 -12.67 4.97 -20.88
N HIS A 548 -13.67 5.85 -21.03
CA HIS A 548 -13.51 7.15 -21.68
C HIS A 548 -12.64 8.10 -20.85
N GLU A 549 -12.80 8.12 -19.53
CA GLU A 549 -11.93 8.85 -18.61
C GLU A 549 -10.49 8.33 -18.69
N ALA A 550 -10.29 7.01 -18.63
CA ALA A 550 -8.98 6.41 -18.81
C ALA A 550 -8.39 6.68 -20.20
N HIS A 551 -9.21 6.71 -21.25
CA HIS A 551 -8.78 7.06 -22.60
C HIS A 551 -8.40 8.54 -22.71
N SER A 552 -9.17 9.44 -22.10
CA SER A 552 -8.87 10.88 -22.02
C SER A 552 -7.62 11.15 -21.19
N ASP A 553 -7.43 10.42 -20.09
CA ASP A 553 -6.24 10.48 -19.25
C ASP A 553 -5.02 9.92 -19.99
N LEU A 554 -5.17 8.82 -20.74
CA LEU A 554 -4.11 8.29 -21.60
C LEU A 554 -3.80 9.22 -22.75
N GLN A 555 -4.79 9.93 -23.29
CA GLN A 555 -4.60 10.93 -24.33
C GLN A 555 -3.89 12.17 -23.78
N ARG A 556 -4.29 12.69 -22.62
CA ARG A 556 -3.55 13.75 -21.93
C ARG A 556 -2.13 13.33 -21.56
N LYS A 557 -1.94 12.08 -21.11
CA LYS A 557 -0.60 11.53 -20.87
C LYS A 557 0.19 11.36 -22.17
N ARG A 558 -0.44 11.04 -23.29
CA ARG A 558 0.20 11.00 -24.61
C ARG A 558 0.59 12.39 -25.10
N GLU A 559 -0.28 13.38 -24.95
CA GLU A 559 0.02 14.78 -25.25
C GLU A 559 1.19 15.29 -24.39
N VAL A 560 1.21 14.95 -23.09
CA VAL A 560 2.34 15.25 -22.20
C VAL A 560 3.60 14.47 -22.59
N ILE A 561 3.49 13.22 -23.04
CA ILE A 561 4.63 12.44 -23.55
C ILE A 561 5.15 13.04 -24.86
N ASP A 562 4.28 13.49 -25.76
CA ASP A 562 4.63 14.15 -27.02
C ASP A 562 5.27 15.53 -26.77
N ASP A 563 4.84 16.24 -25.71
CA ASP A 563 5.47 17.47 -25.23
C ASP A 563 6.83 17.21 -24.54
N LEU A 564 7.02 16.01 -23.99
CA LEU A 564 8.28 15.54 -23.37
C LEU A 564 9.19 14.79 -24.35
N GLU A 565 8.70 14.39 -25.53
CA GLU A 565 9.54 13.92 -26.61
C GLU A 565 10.51 15.06 -26.96
N PRO A 566 11.81 14.78 -27.11
CA PRO A 566 12.79 15.81 -27.41
C PRO A 566 12.39 16.46 -28.73
N SER A 567 11.76 17.64 -28.64
CA SER A 567 11.48 18.52 -29.76
C SER A 567 12.71 18.55 -30.66
N ALA A 568 12.53 18.54 -31.98
CA ALA A 568 13.63 18.54 -32.96
C ALA A 568 14.70 19.61 -32.68
N ASN A 569 14.38 20.65 -31.91
CA ASN A 569 15.31 21.67 -31.42
C ASN A 569 16.25 21.18 -30.30
N MET A 570 15.79 20.34 -29.37
CA MET A 570 16.63 19.74 -28.32
C MET A 570 17.59 18.69 -28.89
N ALA A 571 17.13 17.88 -29.85
CA ALA A 571 18.00 16.94 -30.57
C ALA A 571 19.12 17.67 -31.33
N LYS A 572 18.79 18.75 -32.06
CA LYS A 572 19.80 19.60 -32.74
C LYS A 572 20.79 20.22 -31.76
N LYS A 573 20.31 20.68 -30.59
CA LYS A 573 21.19 21.29 -29.57
C LYS A 573 22.11 20.27 -28.92
N ILE A 574 21.64 19.03 -28.75
CA ILE A 574 22.49 17.91 -28.31
C ILE A 574 23.54 17.60 -29.37
N ASP A 575 23.18 17.54 -30.66
CA ASP A 575 24.12 17.29 -31.75
C ASP A 575 25.18 18.41 -31.86
N GLU A 576 24.77 19.67 -31.70
CA GLU A 576 25.68 20.82 -31.67
C GLU A 576 26.64 20.75 -30.48
N LEU A 577 26.15 20.43 -29.28
CA LEU A 577 26.99 20.27 -28.09
C LEU A 577 27.94 19.07 -28.24
N GLN A 578 27.48 17.96 -28.81
CA GLN A 578 28.33 16.81 -29.12
C GLN A 578 29.42 17.16 -30.14
N ALA A 579 29.11 17.97 -31.16
CA ALA A 579 30.09 18.46 -32.12
C ALA A 579 31.15 19.38 -31.46
N ILE A 580 30.73 20.24 -30.53
CA ILE A 580 31.64 21.10 -29.76
C ILE A 580 32.56 20.26 -28.87
N VAL A 581 32.02 19.26 -28.16
CA VAL A 581 32.80 18.35 -27.33
C VAL A 581 33.82 17.58 -28.17
N ARG A 582 33.40 16.99 -29.30
CA ARG A 582 34.32 16.29 -30.22
C ARG A 582 35.44 17.19 -30.73
N LYS A 583 35.13 18.47 -31.03
CA LYS A 583 36.15 19.44 -31.44
C LYS A 583 37.14 19.73 -30.30
N LYS A 584 36.66 19.88 -29.06
CA LYS A 584 37.50 20.10 -27.88
C LYS A 584 38.39 18.89 -27.56
N ASP A 585 37.88 17.67 -27.75
CA ASP A 585 38.67 16.44 -27.60
C ASP A 585 39.78 16.34 -28.64
N GLU A 586 39.52 16.77 -29.88
CA GLU A 586 40.54 16.82 -30.93
C GLU A 586 41.60 17.89 -30.65
N ASP A 587 41.19 19.08 -30.20
CA ASP A 587 42.11 20.15 -29.78
C ASP A 587 42.98 19.69 -28.59
N MET A 588 42.38 18.96 -27.63
CA MET A 588 43.08 18.39 -26.49
C MET A 588 44.08 17.32 -26.92
N ARG A 589 43.71 16.42 -27.84
CA ARG A 589 44.64 15.44 -28.43
C ARG A 589 45.81 16.11 -29.14
N GLN A 590 45.56 17.16 -29.93
CA GLN A 590 46.64 17.91 -30.59
C GLN A 590 47.56 18.59 -29.57
N MET A 591 47.01 19.11 -28.46
CA MET A 591 47.82 19.67 -27.38
C MET A 591 48.66 18.59 -26.69
N GLU A 592 48.09 17.41 -26.40
CA GLU A 592 48.81 16.28 -25.83
C GLU A 592 49.95 15.81 -26.74
N GLU A 593 49.73 15.74 -28.05
CA GLU A 593 50.78 15.41 -29.02
C GLU A 593 51.91 16.44 -29.03
N ARG A 594 51.58 17.74 -28.93
CA ARG A 594 52.59 18.80 -28.80
C ARG A 594 53.36 18.67 -27.49
N CYS A 595 52.68 18.43 -26.36
CA CYS A 595 53.32 18.17 -25.08
C CYS A 595 54.23 16.94 -25.13
N LYS A 596 53.78 15.84 -25.74
CA LYS A 596 54.62 14.65 -25.98
C LYS A 596 55.85 14.98 -26.81
N HIS A 597 55.71 15.77 -27.87
CA HIS A 597 56.83 16.19 -28.70
C HIS A 597 57.84 17.07 -27.94
N TYR A 598 57.37 17.99 -27.08
CA TYR A 598 58.25 18.77 -26.21
C TYR A 598 58.96 17.90 -25.17
N VAL A 599 58.26 16.93 -24.58
CA VAL A 599 58.83 15.96 -23.64
C VAL A 599 59.87 15.07 -24.32
N GLU A 600 59.64 14.62 -25.56
CA GLU A 600 60.62 13.87 -26.34
C GLU A 600 61.85 14.72 -26.68
N LYS A 601 61.66 15.97 -27.09
CA LYS A 601 62.77 16.92 -27.26
C LYS A 601 63.56 17.08 -25.96
N ALA A 602 62.90 17.29 -24.83
CA ALA A 602 63.56 17.36 -23.52
C ALA A 602 64.32 16.06 -23.19
N ARG A 603 63.74 14.88 -23.43
CA ARG A 603 64.42 13.59 -23.25
C ARG A 603 65.65 13.47 -24.16
N THR A 604 65.58 13.90 -25.41
CA THR A 604 66.75 13.86 -26.31
C THR A 604 67.87 14.80 -25.85
N VAL A 605 67.52 15.97 -25.31
CA VAL A 605 68.49 16.91 -24.72
C VAL A 605 69.10 16.34 -23.43
N ILE A 606 68.31 15.72 -22.55
CA ILE A 606 68.82 15.02 -21.36
C ILE A 606 69.75 13.89 -21.78
N LYS A 607 69.38 13.09 -22.78
CA LYS A 607 70.20 11.97 -23.27
C LYS A 607 71.52 12.42 -23.92
N THR A 608 71.56 13.61 -24.53
CA THR A 608 72.81 14.19 -25.06
C THR A 608 73.66 14.84 -23.97
N LEU A 609 73.05 15.32 -22.87
CA LEU A 609 73.75 15.78 -21.67
C LEU A 609 74.32 14.60 -20.84
N ASP A 610 73.56 13.52 -20.65
CA ASP A 610 74.00 12.31 -19.93
C ASP A 610 75.16 11.60 -20.64
N ARG A 611 75.20 11.60 -21.97
CA ARG A 611 76.32 11.00 -22.72
C ARG A 611 77.65 11.72 -22.48
N LYS A 612 77.65 12.95 -21.93
CA LYS A 612 78.85 13.69 -21.52
C LYS A 612 79.30 13.40 -20.09
N GLN A 613 78.53 12.65 -19.28
CA GLN A 613 78.95 12.18 -17.95
C GLN A 613 79.16 10.66 -17.95
N LYS A 614 80.42 10.23 -17.84
CA LYS A 614 80.79 8.82 -17.61
C LYS A 614 80.45 8.40 -16.17
N PRO A 615 80.30 7.07 -15.91
CA PRO A 615 79.56 6.56 -14.77
C PRO A 615 80.37 6.56 -13.47
N HIS A 616 79.77 7.03 -12.38
CA HIS A 616 80.19 6.71 -11.01
C HIS A 616 79.04 6.03 -10.26
N ALA A 617 79.43 5.10 -9.38
CA ALA A 617 78.64 4.08 -8.72
C ALA A 617 77.31 4.56 -8.09
N VAL A 618 76.29 3.70 -8.18
CA VAL A 618 75.04 3.83 -7.43
C VAL A 618 75.34 3.80 -5.92
N PRO A 619 74.86 4.78 -5.12
CA PRO A 619 75.11 4.83 -3.69
C PRO A 619 74.54 3.62 -2.92
N THR A 620 75.33 3.11 -1.96
CA THR A 620 75.09 1.92 -1.13
C THR A 620 73.74 1.94 -0.38
N GLU A 621 73.19 3.13 -0.11
CA GLU A 621 71.90 3.32 0.57
C GLU A 621 70.71 2.85 -0.27
N ILE A 622 70.77 3.03 -1.59
CA ILE A 622 69.70 2.60 -2.51
C ILE A 622 69.64 1.06 -2.55
N GLN A 623 70.79 0.39 -2.47
CA GLN A 623 70.87 -1.06 -2.42
C GLN A 623 70.32 -1.64 -1.10
N ALA A 624 70.54 -0.94 0.03
CA ALA A 624 70.01 -1.33 1.34
C ALA A 624 68.47 -1.21 1.39
N LEU A 625 67.91 -0.15 0.83
CA LEU A 625 66.46 0.06 0.75
C LEU A 625 65.78 -0.99 -0.16
N GLN A 626 66.41 -1.37 -1.27
CA GLN A 626 65.91 -2.46 -2.12
C GLN A 626 65.86 -3.80 -1.39
N ASN A 627 66.87 -4.10 -0.55
CA ASN A 627 66.87 -5.33 0.24
C ASN A 627 65.77 -5.33 1.30
N GLN A 628 65.54 -4.20 1.98
CA GLN A 628 64.46 -4.07 2.97
C GLN A 628 63.06 -4.22 2.35
N LEU A 629 62.84 -3.66 1.16
CA LEU A 629 61.59 -3.84 0.42
C LEU A 629 61.37 -5.32 0.09
N SER A 630 62.41 -6.01 -0.41
CA SER A 630 62.30 -7.45 -0.73
C SER A 630 62.00 -8.33 0.48
N GLU A 631 62.47 -7.95 1.67
CA GLU A 631 62.24 -8.67 2.91
C GLU A 631 60.81 -8.42 3.45
N ARG A 632 60.32 -7.18 3.31
CA ARG A 632 58.93 -6.81 3.61
C ARG A 632 57.96 -7.54 2.70
N ASP A 633 58.23 -7.63 1.40
CA ASP A 633 57.41 -8.36 0.44
C ASP A 633 57.34 -9.85 0.75
N ARG A 634 58.46 -10.48 1.13
CA ARG A 634 58.46 -11.88 1.59
C ARG A 634 57.63 -12.09 2.85
N LYS A 635 57.67 -11.14 3.80
CA LYS A 635 56.89 -11.22 5.04
C LYS A 635 55.39 -11.06 4.78
N ILE A 636 55.01 -10.19 3.85
CA ILE A 636 53.62 -10.03 3.40
C ILE A 636 53.11 -11.35 2.80
N GLN A 637 53.86 -11.95 1.86
CA GLN A 637 53.49 -13.25 1.26
C GLN A 637 53.34 -14.36 2.31
N HIS A 638 54.19 -14.38 3.34
CA HIS A 638 54.08 -15.37 4.41
C HIS A 638 52.81 -15.17 5.26
N LEU A 639 52.50 -13.92 5.63
CA LEU A 639 51.29 -13.59 6.40
C LEU A 639 50.01 -13.86 5.59
N GLU A 640 50.01 -13.58 4.29
CA GLU A 640 48.89 -13.92 3.39
C GLU A 640 48.66 -15.43 3.35
N HIS A 641 49.73 -16.23 3.26
CA HIS A 641 49.63 -17.68 3.28
C HIS A 641 49.07 -18.22 4.60
N ASP A 642 49.54 -17.70 5.75
CA ASP A 642 49.05 -18.09 7.07
C ASP A 642 47.60 -17.68 7.31
N PHE A 643 47.20 -16.51 6.79
CA PHE A 643 45.81 -16.05 6.84
C PHE A 643 44.90 -16.98 6.02
N GLU A 644 45.29 -17.34 4.80
CA GLU A 644 44.51 -18.24 3.94
C GLU A 644 44.37 -19.63 4.58
N LYS A 645 45.43 -20.14 5.22
CA LYS A 645 45.39 -21.40 5.95
C LYS A 645 44.46 -21.36 7.17
N THR A 646 44.45 -20.23 7.88
CA THR A 646 43.57 -20.02 9.05
C THR A 646 42.11 -19.92 8.61
N ARG A 647 41.85 -19.19 7.52
CA ARG A 647 40.54 -19.09 6.89
C ARG A 647 40.01 -20.46 6.46
N SER A 648 40.84 -21.27 5.80
CA SER A 648 40.46 -22.62 5.36
C SER A 648 40.12 -23.53 6.55
N ARG A 649 40.84 -23.43 7.67
CA ARG A 649 40.50 -24.15 8.92
C ARG A 649 39.17 -23.68 9.49
N HIS A 650 38.93 -22.38 9.54
CA HIS A 650 37.67 -21.83 10.05
C HIS A 650 36.47 -22.27 9.22
N GLU A 651 36.59 -22.28 7.89
CA GLU A 651 35.55 -22.80 6.98
C GLU A 651 35.30 -24.30 7.17
N GLN A 652 36.32 -25.10 7.50
CA GLN A 652 36.15 -26.51 7.85
C GLN A 652 35.43 -26.70 9.19
N GLU A 653 35.79 -25.89 10.21
CA GLU A 653 35.12 -25.89 11.51
C GLU A 653 33.65 -25.49 11.38
N GLU A 654 33.35 -24.46 10.59
CA GLU A 654 31.99 -24.01 10.32
C GLU A 654 31.15 -25.12 9.67
N LYS A 655 31.70 -25.81 8.66
CA LYS A 655 31.03 -26.96 8.02
C LYS A 655 30.75 -28.09 9.02
N LEU A 656 31.69 -28.37 9.92
CA LEU A 656 31.49 -29.38 10.98
C LEU A 656 30.39 -28.96 11.94
N ILE A 657 30.36 -27.69 12.37
CA ILE A 657 29.32 -27.14 13.25
C ILE A 657 27.94 -27.23 12.58
N ILE A 658 27.83 -26.80 11.32
CA ILE A 658 26.57 -26.88 10.55
C ILE A 658 26.09 -28.32 10.45
N SER A 659 27.00 -29.26 10.14
CA SER A 659 26.66 -30.69 10.05
C SER A 659 26.20 -31.28 11.39
N ALA A 660 26.84 -30.89 12.50
CA ALA A 660 26.47 -31.32 13.84
C ALA A 660 25.10 -30.77 14.24
N TRP A 661 24.82 -29.50 13.90
CA TRP A 661 23.55 -28.84 14.20
C TRP A 661 22.39 -29.45 13.40
N TYR A 662 22.61 -29.73 12.10
CA TYR A 662 21.66 -30.45 11.26
C TYR A 662 21.34 -31.84 11.82
N ASN A 663 22.37 -32.61 12.20
CA ASN A 663 22.18 -33.94 12.78
C ASN A 663 21.44 -33.89 14.13
N MET A 664 21.73 -32.88 14.96
CA MET A 664 21.02 -32.66 16.22
C MET A 664 19.54 -32.31 15.98
N GLY A 665 19.27 -31.39 15.04
CA GLY A 665 17.92 -31.02 14.63
C GLY A 665 17.14 -32.22 14.11
N MET A 666 17.78 -33.08 13.32
CA MET A 666 17.16 -34.31 12.83
C MET A 666 16.87 -35.32 13.93
N ALA A 667 17.77 -35.49 14.90
CA ALA A 667 17.55 -36.35 16.06
C ALA A 667 16.39 -35.85 16.94
N LEU A 668 16.26 -34.53 17.13
CA LEU A 668 15.14 -33.93 17.84
C LEU A 668 13.81 -34.12 17.10
N GLN A 669 13.80 -33.92 15.79
CA GLN A 669 12.62 -34.14 14.97
C GLN A 669 12.17 -35.61 14.98
N GLN A 670 13.12 -36.55 14.94
CA GLN A 670 12.83 -37.98 15.09
C GLN A 670 12.26 -38.31 16.48
N LYS A 671 12.77 -37.70 17.56
CA LYS A 671 12.20 -37.87 18.91
C LYS A 671 10.76 -37.37 18.99
N VAL A 672 10.49 -36.16 18.50
CA VAL A 672 9.13 -35.57 18.50
C VAL A 672 8.17 -36.39 17.66
N THR A 673 8.62 -36.91 16.52
CA THR A 673 7.81 -37.78 15.66
C THR A 673 7.57 -39.15 16.29
N GLY A 674 8.56 -39.69 17.01
CA GLY A 674 8.44 -40.92 17.79
C GLY A 674 7.47 -40.80 18.96
N GLU A 675 7.48 -39.66 19.67
CA GLU A 675 6.53 -39.36 20.76
C GLU A 675 5.10 -39.16 20.26
N ARG A 676 4.91 -38.63 19.03
CA ARG A 676 3.59 -38.52 18.40
C ARG A 676 3.02 -39.87 17.90
N ASN A 677 3.88 -40.83 17.56
CA ASN A 677 3.46 -42.17 17.14
C ASN A 677 3.29 -43.16 18.31
N SER A 678 3.62 -42.77 19.55
CA SER A 678 3.28 -43.57 20.73
C SER A 678 1.82 -43.34 21.14
N SER A 679 1.01 -44.39 21.05
CA SER A 679 -0.40 -44.40 21.47
C SER A 679 -0.55 -43.99 22.95
N PRO A 680 -1.55 -43.17 23.32
CA PRO A 680 -1.72 -42.65 24.67
C PRO A 680 -2.28 -43.75 25.59
N GLY A 681 -1.42 -44.59 26.15
CA GLY A 681 -1.88 -45.69 27.01
C GLY A 681 -0.84 -46.48 27.79
N GLN A 682 0.46 -46.22 27.65
CA GLN A 682 1.49 -46.87 28.48
C GLN A 682 2.37 -45.83 29.17
N ALA A 683 2.03 -45.49 30.41
CA ALA A 683 2.95 -44.85 31.33
C ALA A 683 4.13 -45.82 31.57
N GLN A 684 5.28 -45.56 30.93
CA GLN A 684 6.49 -46.30 31.24
C GLN A 684 6.94 -45.95 32.66
N SER A 685 6.91 -46.94 33.55
CA SER A 685 7.43 -46.84 34.91
C SER A 685 8.87 -46.32 34.89
N PHE A 686 9.22 -45.43 35.83
CA PHE A 686 10.53 -44.81 36.01
C PHE A 686 11.70 -45.81 35.93
N LEU A 687 11.49 -47.04 36.41
CA LEU A 687 12.47 -48.14 36.34
C LEU A 687 12.72 -48.67 34.91
N ALA A 688 11.74 -48.61 34.01
CA ALA A 688 11.90 -48.98 32.60
C ALA A 688 12.71 -47.93 31.84
N GLN A 689 12.47 -46.65 32.13
CA GLN A 689 13.22 -45.53 31.57
C GLN A 689 14.69 -45.53 32.03
N GLN A 690 14.92 -45.89 33.30
CA GLN A 690 16.28 -46.07 33.84
C GLN A 690 17.03 -47.22 33.15
N ARG A 691 16.37 -48.35 32.87
CA ARG A 691 16.99 -49.50 32.16
C ARG A 691 17.41 -49.15 30.72
N GLN A 692 16.59 -48.39 29.99
CA GLN A 692 16.93 -47.94 28.63
C GLN A 692 18.13 -46.98 28.63
N SER A 693 18.19 -46.05 29.60
CA SER A 693 19.33 -45.14 29.73
C SER A 693 20.65 -45.88 30.01
N THR A 694 20.60 -46.97 30.79
CA THR A 694 21.77 -47.80 31.06
C THR A 694 22.19 -48.68 29.88
N GLN A 695 21.24 -49.14 29.04
CA GLN A 695 21.57 -49.87 27.81
C GLN A 695 22.18 -48.95 26.75
N ALA A 696 21.66 -47.73 26.58
CA ALA A 696 22.21 -46.74 25.65
C ALA A 696 23.66 -46.32 26.01
N ARG A 697 23.98 -46.24 27.31
CA ARG A 697 25.36 -45.97 27.78
C ARG A 697 26.32 -47.14 27.55
N ARG A 698 25.83 -48.39 27.51
CA ARG A 698 26.67 -49.58 27.19
C ARG A 698 26.92 -49.75 25.69
N SER A 699 26.03 -49.28 24.82
CA SER A 699 26.23 -49.34 23.36
C SER A 699 27.26 -48.30 22.85
N LEU A 700 27.44 -47.18 23.56
CA LEU A 700 28.39 -46.13 23.19
C LEU A 700 29.86 -46.48 23.53
N THR A 701 30.11 -47.42 24.43
CA THR A 701 31.47 -47.84 24.84
C THR A 701 32.12 -48.88 23.92
N LEU A 702 31.41 -49.38 22.89
CA LEU A 702 31.90 -50.44 21.99
C LEU A 702 32.46 -49.93 20.65
N ARG A 703 32.57 -48.62 20.43
CA ARG A 703 33.19 -48.04 19.21
C ARG A 703 34.39 -47.16 19.55
N LEU A 704 35.47 -47.79 20.02
CA LEU A 704 36.82 -47.24 19.95
C LEU A 704 37.73 -48.37 19.43
N PRO A 705 38.33 -48.27 18.22
CA PRO A 705 39.39 -49.17 17.84
C PRO A 705 40.68 -48.78 18.60
N PRO A 706 41.60 -49.73 18.84
CA PRO A 706 42.86 -49.44 19.51
C PRO A 706 43.77 -48.60 18.61
N ARG A 707 44.67 -47.87 19.30
CA ARG A 707 45.64 -46.88 18.81
C ARG A 707 46.28 -47.14 17.45
#